data_AF-M5C6I6-F1
#
_entry.id   AF-M5C6I6-F1
#
_cell.length_a   1.000
_cell.length_b   1.000
_cell.length_c   1.000
_cell.angle_alpha   90.00
_cell.angle_beta   90.00
_cell.angle_gamma   90.00
#
_symmetry.space_group_name_H-M   'P 1'
#
loop_
_entity.id
_entity.type
_entity.pdbx_description
1 polymer ?
#
loop_
_entity_poly.entity_id
_entity_poly.type
_entity_poly.pdbx_seq_one_letter_code
_entity_poly.pdbx_strand_id
1 'polypeptide(L)'
;MTTPIPHPARIPFLGNINLIDFELPIKSVELLAKQYGEIFGLEIMGEKSVFICSVKLAQEVLDESRFHKHIESAGEELRALGRDALFTARHGEPSWGVAHRILMPAFGPLTIKAMFNDMVDVASQLVLKWERFGQHHDIDPTDDFTRLTFDTIALCGFNYRLNSFYTESEHPFVKAMGEFLTESRMRTMKPSIMKALPLAANIKYEENMKTMISLASNIVEDRKTNPIEKKDLLNAMLLGRDPQTGEGLSDENITAQLITFLVAGHETTSGMLSFAMGHIIKHPEVYSKIRQEVDAVIGGDPIRPEHLGKLIYINAVLRETLRVTPSISEIAVTCDKDEVISDGKYLIKAGTVVAVSAAIIGKDPAVWGEDAETFNPERMLDGKFEALPPKAWIPFGSGARACIGRPFAWQEALIVIATIFQKFDFTATDPTYNLQLSQSLTLKPKGFMFRAAPRKNAPSFTGSTAASDPLIKQGTSAESNINSGLQLHVLYGSNTGSCEGFAQQVASRAAAKGFRAVIETLNSMANRIPTKGPVIVITASFEGEPADNAAHFVQSLTSTADVSDLQDVSYAVFGAGNRDWVHTYQRIPRLIDQTLHNKGAKRLLELGEADARGDVFSESFDDWEEKLWAVYNTQPKAIDTAGVEVELLGSPNDRAETLRQPDSRLGLVVQNRLLTAPHAPAKRHIEFELPEGMTYRAGDYLAILPLNPPEYVRRVLSRFRVSSEQQIMINAAGPTTLPAGKQVSLVEVLTGEHISRLV
;
A
#
# COMPACT_ATOMS: atom_id res chain seq x y z
N MET A 1 15.93 5.44 -44.73
CA MET A 1 17.16 5.81 -44.00
C MET A 1 16.74 6.58 -42.77
N THR A 2 17.29 6.25 -41.60
CA THR A 2 17.00 7.01 -40.38
C THR A 2 17.72 8.35 -40.42
N THR A 3 17.14 9.34 -39.73
CA THR A 3 17.72 10.68 -39.55
C THR A 3 18.55 10.69 -38.26
N PRO A 4 19.72 11.35 -38.23
CA PRO A 4 20.44 11.55 -36.97
C PRO A 4 19.57 12.29 -35.94
N ILE A 5 19.64 11.85 -34.69
CA ILE A 5 18.99 12.56 -33.57
C ILE A 5 19.66 13.93 -33.43
N PRO A 6 18.89 15.03 -33.31
CA PRO A 6 19.45 16.37 -33.09
C PRO A 6 20.35 16.38 -31.85
N HIS A 7 21.51 17.04 -31.92
CA HIS A 7 22.40 17.15 -30.77
C HIS A 7 23.15 18.49 -30.78
N PRO A 8 23.52 19.03 -29.61
CA PRO A 8 24.40 20.17 -29.56
C PRO A 8 25.83 19.83 -29.98
N ALA A 9 26.58 20.87 -30.35
CA ALA A 9 28.00 20.75 -30.63
C ALA A 9 28.74 20.21 -29.39
N ARG A 10 29.69 19.29 -29.61
CA ARG A 10 30.42 18.59 -28.54
C ARG A 10 31.81 19.21 -28.38
N ILE A 11 32.24 19.35 -27.14
CA ILE A 11 33.64 19.60 -26.81
C ILE A 11 34.38 18.26 -26.92
N PRO A 12 35.54 18.19 -27.59
CA PRO A 12 36.33 16.96 -27.67
C PRO A 12 36.55 16.33 -26.29
N PHE A 13 36.31 15.02 -26.17
CA PHE A 13 36.44 14.19 -24.95
C PHE A 13 35.47 14.51 -23.79
N LEU A 14 34.99 15.76 -23.67
CA LEU A 14 34.08 16.18 -22.60
C LEU A 14 32.60 16.13 -22.99
N GLY A 15 32.30 16.11 -24.30
CA GLY A 15 30.94 16.08 -24.81
C GLY A 15 30.20 17.39 -24.58
N ASN A 16 29.03 17.34 -23.95
CA ASN A 16 28.09 18.43 -23.72
C ASN A 16 28.05 18.89 -22.26
N ILE A 17 29.06 18.55 -21.46
CA ILE A 17 29.12 18.86 -20.03
C ILE A 17 28.91 20.34 -19.69
N ASN A 18 29.36 21.25 -20.57
CA ASN A 18 29.26 22.69 -20.38
C ASN A 18 27.84 23.25 -20.60
N LEU A 19 26.90 22.43 -21.08
CA LEU A 19 25.50 22.82 -21.31
C LEU A 19 24.59 22.46 -20.12
N ILE A 20 25.10 21.67 -19.17
CA ILE A 20 24.34 21.21 -18.01
C ILE A 20 24.69 22.05 -16.79
N ASP A 21 23.67 22.69 -16.21
CA ASP A 21 23.74 23.33 -14.91
C ASP A 21 23.84 22.25 -13.82
N PHE A 22 24.93 22.27 -13.05
CA PHE A 22 25.15 21.29 -11.98
C PHE A 22 24.37 21.58 -10.70
N GLU A 23 23.71 22.72 -10.56
CA GLU A 23 22.76 22.94 -9.46
C GLU A 23 21.35 22.53 -9.92
N LEU A 24 20.94 22.93 -11.12
CA LEU A 24 19.59 22.70 -11.64
C LEU A 24 19.55 22.12 -13.08
N PRO A 25 19.92 20.83 -13.28
CA PRO A 25 19.97 20.19 -14.59
C PRO A 25 18.69 20.25 -15.38
N ILE A 26 17.54 20.12 -14.71
CA ILE A 26 16.25 20.10 -15.38
C ILE A 26 16.03 21.37 -16.20
N LYS A 27 16.55 22.51 -15.74
CA LYS A 27 16.47 23.77 -16.47
C LYS A 27 17.31 23.74 -17.75
N SER A 28 18.49 23.12 -17.72
CA SER A 28 19.27 22.88 -18.94
C SER A 28 18.53 21.97 -19.92
N VAL A 29 17.91 20.89 -19.43
CA VAL A 29 17.12 19.97 -20.26
C VAL A 29 15.91 20.70 -20.88
N GLU A 30 15.19 21.53 -20.13
CA GLU A 30 14.09 22.37 -20.63
C GLU A 30 14.54 23.35 -21.73
N LEU A 31 15.69 24.01 -21.56
CA LEU A 31 16.24 24.91 -22.57
C LEU A 31 16.67 24.17 -23.84
N LEU A 32 17.28 23.00 -23.69
CA LEU A 32 17.67 22.15 -24.81
C LEU A 32 16.45 21.61 -25.55
N ALA A 33 15.40 21.18 -24.84
CA ALA A 33 14.12 20.81 -25.45
C ALA A 33 13.50 21.96 -26.26
N LYS A 34 13.53 23.19 -25.74
CA LYS A 34 13.05 24.38 -26.50
C LYS A 34 13.86 24.64 -27.78
N GLN A 35 15.15 24.30 -27.78
CA GLN A 35 16.02 24.51 -28.94
C GLN A 35 15.94 23.37 -29.97
N TYR A 36 15.89 22.11 -29.51
CA TYR A 36 16.01 20.92 -30.36
C TYR A 36 14.69 20.17 -30.59
N GLY A 37 13.64 20.51 -29.85
CA GLY A 37 12.29 19.98 -29.99
C GLY A 37 12.03 18.71 -29.16
N GLU A 38 11.23 17.81 -29.72
CA GLU A 38 10.69 16.63 -29.04
C GLU A 38 11.74 15.55 -28.66
N ILE A 39 12.93 15.61 -29.26
CA ILE A 39 14.02 14.66 -29.04
C ILE A 39 15.38 15.31 -29.27
N PHE A 40 16.34 15.03 -28.39
CA PHE A 40 17.73 15.40 -28.60
C PHE A 40 18.70 14.44 -27.92
N GLY A 41 19.93 14.36 -28.43
CA GLY A 41 21.00 13.55 -27.87
C GLY A 41 22.01 14.40 -27.11
N LEU A 42 22.50 13.88 -25.99
CA LEU A 42 23.67 14.40 -25.28
C LEU A 42 24.75 13.34 -25.16
N GLU A 43 25.98 13.79 -25.08
CA GLU A 43 27.12 12.96 -24.71
C GLU A 43 27.83 13.62 -23.54
N ILE A 44 27.99 12.94 -22.41
CA ILE A 44 28.71 13.46 -21.25
C ILE A 44 29.80 12.45 -20.91
N MET A 45 31.06 12.87 -21.00
CA MET A 45 32.23 12.01 -20.70
C MET A 45 32.21 10.66 -21.44
N GLY A 46 31.70 10.64 -22.68
CA GLY A 46 31.60 9.45 -23.53
C GLY A 46 30.33 8.61 -23.34
N GLU A 47 29.53 8.89 -22.30
CA GLU A 47 28.21 8.29 -22.13
C GLU A 47 27.19 9.04 -23.00
N LYS A 48 26.47 8.29 -23.85
CA LYS A 48 25.44 8.84 -24.74
C LYS A 48 24.07 8.64 -24.15
N SER A 49 23.29 9.71 -24.12
CA SER A 49 21.88 9.69 -23.72
C SER A 49 21.02 10.38 -24.77
N VAL A 50 19.77 9.95 -24.84
CA VAL A 50 18.72 10.53 -25.68
C VAL A 50 17.61 11.01 -24.75
N PHE A 51 17.23 12.28 -24.88
CA PHE A 51 16.15 12.88 -24.12
C PHE A 51 14.88 12.89 -24.96
N ILE A 52 13.78 12.46 -24.35
CA ILE A 52 12.44 12.41 -24.92
C ILE A 52 11.56 13.45 -24.23
N CYS A 53 11.01 14.36 -25.03
CA CYS A 53 10.36 15.59 -24.59
C CYS A 53 8.95 15.78 -25.16
N SER A 54 8.39 14.80 -25.87
CA SER A 54 6.98 14.79 -26.30
C SER A 54 6.24 13.56 -25.81
N VAL A 55 4.92 13.69 -25.60
CA VAL A 55 4.06 12.57 -25.20
C VAL A 55 4.04 11.48 -26.27
N LYS A 56 4.05 11.87 -27.55
CA LYS A 56 4.08 10.91 -28.69
C LYS A 56 5.26 9.96 -28.59
N LEU A 57 6.47 10.49 -28.40
CA LEU A 57 7.67 9.67 -28.32
C LEU A 57 7.76 8.91 -26.99
N ALA A 58 7.27 9.49 -25.89
CA ALA A 58 7.19 8.80 -24.60
C ALA A 58 6.34 7.52 -24.69
N GLN A 59 5.24 7.52 -25.44
CA GLN A 59 4.41 6.33 -25.66
C GLN A 59 5.19 5.19 -26.33
N GLU A 60 6.07 5.51 -27.28
CA GLU A 60 6.88 4.50 -27.98
C GLU A 60 8.00 3.93 -27.11
N VAL A 61 8.73 4.79 -26.38
CA VAL A 61 9.91 4.36 -25.61
C VAL A 61 9.55 3.78 -24.24
N LEU A 62 8.31 3.96 -23.77
CA LEU A 62 7.79 3.34 -22.55
C LEU A 62 7.02 2.04 -22.82
N ASP A 63 7.10 1.50 -24.03
CA ASP A 63 6.65 0.16 -24.37
C ASP A 63 7.62 -0.90 -23.81
N GLU A 64 7.18 -1.64 -22.79
CA GLU A 64 8.00 -2.63 -22.09
C GLU A 64 8.41 -3.84 -22.95
N SER A 65 7.81 -4.02 -24.14
CA SER A 65 8.23 -5.05 -25.10
C SER A 65 9.49 -4.68 -25.89
N ARG A 66 9.85 -3.39 -25.88
CA ARG A 66 10.96 -2.82 -26.66
C ARG A 66 12.02 -2.19 -25.76
N PHE A 67 11.58 -1.61 -24.65
CA PHE A 67 12.43 -0.88 -23.71
C PHE A 67 12.19 -1.38 -22.28
N HIS A 68 13.20 -1.29 -21.42
CA HIS A 68 13.06 -1.59 -20.01
C HIS A 68 13.75 -0.52 -19.17
N LYS A 69 13.40 -0.45 -17.87
CA LYS A 69 14.04 0.48 -16.93
C LYS A 69 15.57 0.37 -16.99
N HIS A 70 16.22 1.52 -17.05
CA HIS A 70 17.67 1.67 -16.92
C HIS A 70 17.99 2.28 -15.55
N ILE A 71 19.09 1.83 -14.93
CA ILE A 71 19.61 2.45 -13.71
C ILE A 71 20.69 3.44 -14.15
N GLU A 72 20.33 4.73 -14.15
CA GLU A 72 21.26 5.79 -14.55
C GLU A 72 22.45 5.92 -13.59
N SER A 73 23.48 6.67 -13.99
CA SER A 73 24.74 6.80 -13.24
C SER A 73 24.53 7.26 -11.79
N ALA A 74 23.55 8.14 -11.50
CA ALA A 74 23.20 8.50 -10.12
C ALA A 74 22.48 7.36 -9.39
N GLY A 75 21.63 6.59 -10.10
CA GLY A 75 21.01 5.37 -9.59
C GLY A 75 22.01 4.25 -9.26
N GLU A 76 23.13 4.17 -9.99
CA GLU A 76 24.21 3.23 -9.68
C GLU A 76 24.96 3.62 -8.40
N GLU A 77 25.11 4.91 -8.09
CA GLU A 77 25.63 5.33 -6.77
C GLU A 77 24.61 5.03 -5.66
N LEU A 78 23.31 5.24 -5.90
CA LEU A 78 22.23 4.82 -4.98
C LEU A 78 22.24 3.31 -4.74
N ARG A 79 22.61 2.51 -5.74
CA ARG A 79 22.72 1.06 -5.63
C ARG A 79 23.78 0.61 -4.63
N ALA A 80 24.80 1.44 -4.33
CA ALA A 80 25.74 1.16 -3.24
C ALA A 80 25.03 1.02 -1.88
N LEU A 81 23.91 1.74 -1.71
CA LEU A 81 23.07 1.73 -0.53
C LEU A 81 21.88 0.76 -0.66
N GLY A 82 21.08 0.92 -1.72
CA GLY A 82 19.84 0.17 -1.96
C GLY A 82 20.05 -1.22 -2.56
N ARG A 83 21.27 -1.59 -2.97
CA ARG A 83 21.60 -2.89 -3.58
C ARG A 83 20.58 -3.28 -4.66
N ASP A 84 20.09 -4.49 -4.66
CA ASP A 84 19.07 -5.02 -5.56
C ASP A 84 17.65 -4.87 -4.99
N ALA A 85 17.40 -3.84 -4.18
CA ALA A 85 16.05 -3.46 -3.75
C ALA A 85 15.21 -2.92 -4.92
N LEU A 86 13.89 -2.78 -4.72
CA LEU A 86 12.92 -2.51 -5.80
C LEU A 86 13.30 -1.32 -6.71
N PHE A 87 13.83 -0.24 -6.11
CA PHE A 87 14.18 0.98 -6.82
C PHE A 87 15.47 0.85 -7.64
N THR A 88 16.50 0.20 -7.10
CA THR A 88 17.86 0.13 -7.68
C THR A 88 18.19 -1.20 -8.36
N ALA A 89 17.30 -2.18 -8.31
CA ALA A 89 17.46 -3.45 -9.00
C ALA A 89 17.50 -3.28 -10.53
N ARG A 90 18.48 -3.92 -11.18
CA ARG A 90 18.63 -3.91 -12.63
C ARG A 90 17.59 -4.80 -13.30
N HIS A 91 17.38 -4.60 -14.59
CA HIS A 91 16.52 -5.49 -15.37
C HIS A 91 17.09 -6.91 -15.37
N GLY A 92 16.21 -7.91 -15.19
CA GLY A 92 16.60 -9.32 -15.11
C GLY A 92 17.07 -9.83 -13.74
N GLU A 93 17.22 -8.97 -12.73
CA GLU A 93 17.60 -9.44 -11.38
C GLU A 93 16.43 -10.18 -10.70
N PRO A 94 16.60 -11.46 -10.28
CA PRO A 94 15.51 -12.24 -9.69
C PRO A 94 14.94 -11.64 -8.40
N SER A 95 15.80 -11.01 -7.59
CA SER A 95 15.43 -10.37 -6.32
C SER A 95 14.39 -9.26 -6.50
N TRP A 96 14.39 -8.55 -7.64
CA TRP A 96 13.35 -7.58 -7.95
C TRP A 96 11.98 -8.25 -8.05
N GLY A 97 11.89 -9.37 -8.80
CA GLY A 97 10.64 -10.10 -8.98
C GLY A 97 10.11 -10.71 -7.68
N VAL A 98 11.01 -11.31 -6.88
CA VAL A 98 10.69 -11.87 -5.57
C VAL A 98 10.16 -10.78 -4.63
N ALA A 99 10.90 -9.67 -4.48
CA ALA A 99 10.49 -8.57 -3.62
C ALA A 99 9.20 -7.90 -4.12
N HIS A 100 9.05 -7.73 -5.43
CA HIS A 100 7.85 -7.12 -6.01
C HIS A 100 6.61 -7.94 -5.64
N ARG A 101 6.62 -9.25 -5.90
CA ARG A 101 5.47 -10.13 -5.60
C ARG A 101 5.18 -10.24 -4.10
N ILE A 102 6.20 -10.24 -3.25
CA ILE A 102 6.02 -10.23 -1.78
C ILE A 102 5.40 -8.92 -1.29
N LEU A 103 5.81 -7.77 -1.85
CA LEU A 103 5.48 -6.46 -1.29
C LEU A 103 4.26 -5.79 -1.95
N MET A 104 3.90 -6.15 -3.18
CA MET A 104 2.72 -5.59 -3.87
C MET A 104 1.42 -5.69 -3.06
N PRO A 105 1.10 -6.79 -2.35
CA PRO A 105 -0.09 -6.85 -1.48
C PRO A 105 -0.09 -5.83 -0.32
N ALA A 106 1.08 -5.46 0.19
CA ALA A 106 1.20 -4.46 1.26
C ALA A 106 0.81 -3.04 0.78
N PHE A 107 0.86 -2.80 -0.53
CA PHE A 107 0.42 -1.55 -1.17
C PHE A 107 -0.96 -1.65 -1.82
N GLY A 108 -1.70 -2.73 -1.54
CA GLY A 108 -3.08 -2.90 -2.01
C GLY A 108 -4.06 -1.90 -1.39
N PRO A 109 -5.17 -1.56 -2.07
CA PRO A 109 -6.14 -0.56 -1.62
C PRO A 109 -6.64 -0.76 -0.19
N LEU A 110 -6.93 -2.00 0.19
CA LEU A 110 -7.42 -2.34 1.53
C LEU A 110 -6.33 -2.12 2.60
N THR A 111 -5.09 -2.53 2.33
CA THR A 111 -3.96 -2.35 3.24
C THR A 111 -3.63 -0.87 3.42
N ILE A 112 -3.66 -0.10 2.34
CA ILE A 112 -3.44 1.36 2.38
C ILE A 112 -4.56 2.05 3.15
N LYS A 113 -5.83 1.71 2.90
CA LYS A 113 -6.96 2.25 3.67
C LYS A 113 -6.82 1.95 5.17
N ALA A 114 -6.27 0.79 5.55
CA ALA A 114 -6.01 0.45 6.95
C ALA A 114 -4.93 1.32 7.62
N MET A 115 -4.01 1.92 6.85
CA MET A 115 -2.99 2.85 7.37
C MET A 115 -3.52 4.25 7.66
N PHE A 116 -4.80 4.53 7.37
CA PHE A 116 -5.41 5.86 7.52
C PHE A 116 -5.19 6.48 8.90
N ASN A 117 -5.43 5.72 9.98
CA ASN A 117 -5.32 6.24 11.34
C ASN A 117 -3.86 6.57 11.71
N ASP A 118 -2.91 5.76 11.26
CA ASP A 118 -1.47 6.00 11.46
C ASP A 118 -1.02 7.27 10.71
N MET A 119 -1.53 7.50 9.50
CA MET A 119 -1.29 8.75 8.74
C MET A 119 -1.90 9.98 9.42
N VAL A 120 -3.13 9.87 9.93
CA VAL A 120 -3.80 10.97 10.66
C VAL A 120 -3.09 11.30 11.96
N ASP A 121 -2.52 10.32 12.67
CA ASP A 121 -1.70 10.55 13.85
C ASP A 121 -0.53 11.49 13.51
N VAL A 122 0.30 11.13 12.52
CA VAL A 122 1.47 11.94 12.16
C VAL A 122 1.04 13.32 11.63
N ALA A 123 -0.02 13.39 10.81
CA ALA A 123 -0.58 14.67 10.36
C ALA A 123 -1.06 15.55 11.53
N SER A 124 -1.62 14.97 12.59
CA SER A 124 -2.05 15.71 13.77
C SER A 124 -0.86 16.33 14.52
N GLN A 125 0.32 15.69 14.51
CA GLN A 125 1.52 16.25 15.12
C GLN A 125 2.02 17.48 14.36
N LEU A 126 1.97 17.47 13.02
CA LEU A 126 2.25 18.65 12.20
C LEU A 126 1.30 19.80 12.53
N VAL A 127 -0.01 19.52 12.60
CA VAL A 127 -1.02 20.54 12.97
C VAL A 127 -0.71 21.12 14.36
N LEU A 128 -0.47 20.27 15.35
CA LEU A 128 -0.15 20.71 16.71
C LEU A 128 1.14 21.53 16.77
N LYS A 129 2.14 21.20 15.95
CA LYS A 129 3.35 22.02 15.82
C LYS A 129 2.97 23.44 15.36
N TRP A 130 2.26 23.56 14.23
CA TRP A 130 1.89 24.87 13.68
C TRP A 130 0.98 25.69 14.61
N GLU A 131 0.02 25.05 15.29
CA GLU A 131 -0.82 25.72 16.29
C GLU A 131 0.00 26.31 17.45
N ARG A 132 1.02 25.58 17.93
CA ARG A 132 1.86 26.00 19.06
C ARG A 132 2.79 27.17 18.73
N PHE A 133 3.34 27.19 17.52
CA PHE A 133 4.18 28.32 17.06
C PHE A 133 3.35 29.57 16.74
N GLY A 134 2.09 29.38 16.33
CA GLY A 134 1.12 30.44 16.12
C GLY A 134 1.23 31.13 14.75
N GLN A 135 0.23 31.97 14.47
CA GLN A 135 -0.04 32.54 13.13
C GLN A 135 1.04 33.44 12.53
N HIS A 136 2.05 33.84 13.31
CA HIS A 136 3.12 34.75 12.86
C HIS A 136 4.44 34.01 12.58
N HIS A 137 4.50 32.71 12.83
CA HIS A 137 5.66 31.90 12.55
C HIS A 137 5.80 31.60 11.06
N ASP A 138 6.98 31.83 10.51
CA ASP A 138 7.32 31.42 9.14
C ASP A 138 7.61 29.92 9.12
N ILE A 139 6.83 29.19 8.33
CA ILE A 139 6.93 27.73 8.17
C ILE A 139 7.73 27.45 6.91
N ASP A 140 8.75 26.61 7.05
CA ASP A 140 9.40 25.92 5.93
C ASP A 140 8.62 24.63 5.62
N PRO A 141 7.81 24.61 4.54
CA PRO A 141 7.03 23.43 4.20
C PRO A 141 7.90 22.27 3.76
N THR A 142 9.08 22.52 3.18
CA THR A 142 9.95 21.44 2.71
C THR A 142 10.46 20.64 3.90
N ASP A 143 10.91 21.32 4.94
CA ASP A 143 11.41 20.73 6.17
C ASP A 143 10.27 20.01 6.94
N ASP A 144 9.12 20.66 7.09
CA ASP A 144 8.00 20.10 7.85
C ASP A 144 7.30 18.93 7.17
N PHE A 145 7.10 18.98 5.85
CA PHE A 145 6.57 17.83 5.13
C PHE A 145 7.59 16.70 5.02
N THR A 146 8.90 16.99 5.06
CA THR A 146 9.93 15.94 5.14
C THR A 146 9.83 15.21 6.47
N ARG A 147 9.68 15.92 7.60
CA ARG A 147 9.45 15.29 8.92
C ARG A 147 8.17 14.46 8.93
N LEU A 148 7.07 15.01 8.40
CA LEU A 148 5.80 14.31 8.32
C LEU A 148 5.94 13.00 7.56
N THR A 149 6.40 13.06 6.32
CA THR A 149 6.40 11.89 5.43
C THR A 149 7.41 10.85 5.88
N PHE A 150 8.51 11.27 6.52
CA PHE A 150 9.50 10.37 7.12
C PHE A 150 8.93 9.61 8.33
N ASP A 151 8.22 10.29 9.23
CA ASP A 151 7.54 9.64 10.35
C ASP A 151 6.38 8.75 9.88
N THR A 152 5.61 9.16 8.87
CA THR A 152 4.48 8.40 8.33
C THR A 152 4.92 7.07 7.74
N ILE A 153 5.95 7.05 6.88
CA ILE A 153 6.43 5.80 6.27
C ILE A 153 7.00 4.86 7.32
N ALA A 154 7.70 5.38 8.33
CA ALA A 154 8.24 4.56 9.42
C ALA A 154 7.14 3.97 10.30
N LEU A 155 6.11 4.75 10.63
CA LEU A 155 4.99 4.29 11.45
C LEU A 155 4.11 3.28 10.71
N CYS A 156 3.68 3.61 9.48
CA CYS A 156 2.77 2.76 8.72
C CYS A 156 3.46 1.50 8.19
N GLY A 157 4.69 1.64 7.68
CA GLY A 157 5.43 0.54 7.07
C GLY A 157 6.11 -0.38 8.09
N PHE A 158 6.64 0.18 9.18
CA PHE A 158 7.54 -0.55 10.09
C PHE A 158 7.12 -0.47 11.56
N ASN A 159 5.96 0.14 11.86
CA ASN A 159 5.48 0.38 13.23
C ASN A 159 6.53 1.05 14.13
N TYR A 160 7.31 1.97 13.56
CA TYR A 160 8.44 2.60 14.23
C TYR A 160 8.24 4.12 14.31
N ARG A 161 8.43 4.71 15.50
CA ARG A 161 8.32 6.16 15.71
C ARG A 161 9.70 6.81 15.74
N LEU A 162 9.99 7.57 14.70
CA LEU A 162 11.19 8.39 14.60
C LEU A 162 11.08 9.68 15.42
N ASN A 163 9.85 10.16 15.66
CA ASN A 163 9.55 11.34 16.47
C ASN A 163 10.23 12.61 15.93
N SER A 164 10.24 12.80 14.61
CA SER A 164 10.96 13.89 13.96
C SER A 164 10.45 15.28 14.37
N PHE A 165 9.21 15.40 14.86
CA PHE A 165 8.64 16.66 15.38
C PHE A 165 9.09 17.03 16.80
N TYR A 166 9.80 16.14 17.50
CA TYR A 166 10.24 16.35 18.89
C TYR A 166 11.71 16.73 19.01
N THR A 167 12.40 16.89 17.89
CA THR A 167 13.79 17.33 17.81
C THR A 167 13.88 18.66 17.08
N GLU A 168 14.72 19.58 17.58
CA GLU A 168 14.96 20.86 16.89
C GLU A 168 15.81 20.67 15.64
N SER A 169 16.78 19.74 15.68
CA SER A 169 17.60 19.39 14.53
C SER A 169 16.90 18.40 13.62
N GLU A 170 17.26 18.46 12.34
CA GLU A 170 16.95 17.42 11.36
C GLU A 170 17.39 16.03 11.87
N HIS A 171 16.57 15.01 11.62
CA HIS A 171 16.88 13.64 12.01
C HIS A 171 18.19 13.18 11.33
N PRO A 172 19.14 12.52 12.03
CA PRO A 172 20.44 12.16 11.47
C PRO A 172 20.39 11.38 10.15
N PHE A 173 19.38 10.51 9.99
CA PHE A 173 19.13 9.81 8.73
C PHE A 173 18.79 10.76 7.57
N VAL A 174 17.88 11.71 7.77
CA VAL A 174 17.43 12.64 6.72
C VAL A 174 18.60 13.52 6.28
N LYS A 175 19.36 14.04 7.25
CA LYS A 175 20.60 14.78 6.98
C LYS A 175 21.62 13.95 6.19
N ALA A 176 21.92 12.74 6.68
CA ALA A 176 22.87 11.83 6.03
C ALA A 176 22.42 11.50 4.60
N MET A 177 21.12 11.32 4.39
CA MET A 177 20.55 11.06 3.09
C MET A 177 20.68 12.27 2.16
N GLY A 178 20.31 13.49 2.58
CA GLY A 178 20.44 14.69 1.74
C GLY A 178 21.89 14.93 1.28
N GLU A 179 22.84 14.76 2.20
CA GLU A 179 24.28 14.83 1.92
C GLU A 179 24.73 13.67 1.00
N PHE A 180 24.27 12.45 1.24
CA PHE A 180 24.55 11.27 0.41
C PHE A 180 24.05 11.44 -1.02
N LEU A 181 22.79 11.85 -1.22
CA LEU A 181 22.19 12.07 -2.54
C LEU A 181 22.92 13.15 -3.33
N THR A 182 23.30 14.24 -2.65
CA THR A 182 24.09 15.32 -3.25
C THR A 182 25.45 14.79 -3.70
N GLU A 183 26.15 14.05 -2.86
CA GLU A 183 27.46 13.50 -3.21
C GLU A 183 27.37 12.37 -4.26
N SER A 184 26.35 11.50 -4.24
CA SER A 184 26.07 10.51 -5.29
C SER A 184 26.01 11.18 -6.66
N ARG A 185 25.30 12.32 -6.75
CA ARG A 185 25.22 13.12 -7.96
C ARG A 185 26.57 13.71 -8.34
N MET A 186 27.32 14.29 -7.40
CA MET A 186 28.66 14.84 -7.68
C MET A 186 29.65 13.75 -8.10
N ARG A 187 29.47 12.51 -7.63
CA ARG A 187 30.31 11.35 -7.98
C ARG A 187 30.10 10.87 -9.41
N THR A 188 28.96 11.11 -10.05
CA THR A 188 28.77 10.73 -11.47
C THR A 188 29.79 11.43 -12.38
N MET A 189 30.27 12.60 -11.98
CA MET A 189 31.26 13.39 -12.73
C MET A 189 32.71 13.02 -12.40
N LYS A 190 32.95 12.11 -11.45
CA LYS A 190 34.29 11.75 -10.98
C LYS A 190 34.74 10.43 -11.62
N PRO A 191 35.99 10.33 -12.11
CA PRO A 191 36.57 9.03 -12.51
C PRO A 191 36.62 8.04 -11.34
N SER A 192 36.51 6.74 -11.61
CA SER A 192 36.46 5.69 -10.58
C SER A 192 37.65 5.70 -9.62
N ILE A 193 38.84 6.05 -10.09
CA ILE A 193 40.02 6.19 -9.23
C ILE A 193 39.84 7.26 -8.15
N MET A 194 39.19 8.40 -8.48
CA MET A 194 38.93 9.46 -7.52
C MET A 194 37.86 9.06 -6.49
N LYS A 195 36.90 8.19 -6.87
CA LYS A 195 35.89 7.63 -5.95
C LYS A 195 36.51 6.68 -4.92
N ALA A 196 37.63 6.05 -5.25
CA ALA A 196 38.33 5.10 -4.37
C ALA A 196 39.34 5.76 -3.41
N LEU A 197 39.71 7.03 -3.64
CA LEU A 197 40.64 7.75 -2.78
C LEU A 197 39.98 8.15 -1.44
N PRO A 198 40.73 8.17 -0.32
CA PRO A 198 40.21 8.59 0.99
C PRO A 198 40.09 10.12 1.10
N LEU A 199 39.40 10.74 0.15
CA LEU A 199 39.08 12.17 0.17
C LEU A 199 37.95 12.42 1.18
N ALA A 200 37.94 13.61 1.80
CA ALA A 200 36.93 13.98 2.80
C ALA A 200 35.50 13.74 2.32
N ALA A 201 35.20 14.06 1.05
CA ALA A 201 33.89 13.80 0.44
C ALA A 201 33.53 12.31 0.36
N ASN A 202 34.48 11.44 0.01
CA ASN A 202 34.25 9.99 -0.05
C ASN A 202 34.13 9.37 1.35
N ILE A 203 34.90 9.85 2.32
CA ILE A 203 34.77 9.41 3.73
C ILE A 203 33.38 9.76 4.24
N LYS A 204 32.94 11.00 4.01
CA LYS A 204 31.63 11.48 4.42
C LYS A 204 30.49 10.73 3.73
N TYR A 205 30.64 10.39 2.46
CA TYR A 205 29.72 9.52 1.71
C TYR A 205 29.53 8.16 2.39
N GLU A 206 30.63 7.49 2.76
CA GLU A 206 30.60 6.20 3.45
C GLU A 206 30.03 6.30 4.88
N GLU A 207 30.32 7.39 5.62
CA GLU A 207 29.73 7.66 6.93
C GLU A 207 28.22 7.85 6.86
N ASN A 208 27.75 8.57 5.84
CA ASN A 208 26.33 8.80 5.62
C ASN A 208 25.62 7.49 5.24
N MET A 209 26.21 6.67 4.37
CA MET A 209 25.70 5.31 4.09
C MET A 209 25.60 4.47 5.37
N LYS A 210 26.64 4.45 6.21
CA LYS A 210 26.63 3.70 7.47
C LYS A 210 25.51 4.19 8.39
N THR A 211 25.32 5.49 8.51
CA THR A 211 24.24 6.08 9.32
C THR A 211 22.87 5.58 8.86
N MET A 212 22.64 5.57 7.54
CA MET A 212 21.39 5.11 6.96
C MET A 212 21.17 3.61 7.14
N ILE A 213 22.21 2.80 6.90
CA ILE A 213 22.18 1.34 7.10
C ILE A 213 21.92 1.01 8.57
N SER A 214 22.59 1.68 9.50
CA SER A 214 22.43 1.43 10.94
C SER A 214 20.99 1.64 11.42
N LEU A 215 20.31 2.71 10.98
CA LEU A 215 18.90 2.89 11.35
C LEU A 215 18.03 1.74 10.82
N ALA A 216 18.18 1.40 9.54
CA ALA A 216 17.39 0.34 8.93
C ALA A 216 17.62 -1.02 9.60
N SER A 217 18.88 -1.40 9.83
CA SER A 217 19.24 -2.63 10.52
C SER A 217 18.70 -2.66 11.96
N ASN A 218 18.73 -1.53 12.68
CA ASN A 218 18.17 -1.46 14.03
C ASN A 218 16.66 -1.71 14.04
N ILE A 219 15.92 -1.18 13.07
CA ILE A 219 14.46 -1.41 12.96
C ILE A 219 14.17 -2.88 12.66
N VAL A 220 14.95 -3.51 11.76
CA VAL A 220 14.80 -4.94 11.44
C VAL A 220 15.11 -5.80 12.66
N GLU A 221 16.20 -5.52 13.36
CA GLU A 221 16.63 -6.29 14.54
C GLU A 221 15.64 -6.13 15.71
N ASP A 222 15.14 -4.91 15.95
CA ASP A 222 14.11 -4.66 16.95
C ASP A 222 12.84 -5.47 16.66
N ARG A 223 12.40 -5.54 15.40
CA ARG A 223 11.23 -6.36 15.04
C ARG A 223 11.46 -7.86 15.24
N LYS A 224 12.65 -8.35 14.92
CA LYS A 224 12.99 -9.77 15.10
C LYS A 224 13.06 -10.16 16.57
N THR A 225 13.60 -9.27 17.40
CA THR A 225 13.72 -9.49 18.85
C THR A 225 12.39 -9.27 19.58
N ASN A 226 11.54 -8.38 19.06
CA ASN A 226 10.21 -8.06 19.59
C ASN A 226 9.11 -8.28 18.52
N PRO A 227 8.75 -9.54 18.19
CA PRO A 227 7.74 -9.81 17.17
C PRO A 227 6.38 -9.25 17.55
N ILE A 228 5.71 -8.65 16.56
CA ILE A 228 4.32 -8.19 16.68
C ILE A 228 3.48 -8.75 15.54
N GLU A 229 2.23 -9.08 15.83
CA GLU A 229 1.26 -9.51 14.81
C GLU A 229 0.60 -8.29 14.14
N LYS A 230 1.37 -7.52 13.35
CA LYS A 230 0.87 -6.43 12.51
C LYS A 230 0.97 -6.80 11.03
N LYS A 231 -0.03 -6.45 10.23
CA LYS A 231 0.02 -6.60 8.76
C LYS A 231 0.70 -5.39 8.12
N ASP A 232 1.97 -5.19 8.40
CA ASP A 232 2.79 -4.09 7.89
C ASP A 232 3.84 -4.53 6.87
N LEU A 233 4.54 -3.56 6.28
CA LEU A 233 5.53 -3.80 5.23
C LEU A 233 6.74 -4.58 5.77
N LEU A 234 7.15 -4.34 7.02
CA LEU A 234 8.24 -5.08 7.64
C LEU A 234 7.90 -6.56 7.85
N ASN A 235 6.70 -6.87 8.32
CA ASN A 235 6.26 -8.26 8.45
C ASN A 235 6.06 -8.92 7.08
N ALA A 236 5.60 -8.19 6.06
CA ALA A 236 5.58 -8.71 4.70
C ALA A 236 7.00 -9.08 4.21
N MET A 237 8.01 -8.25 4.51
CA MET A 237 9.41 -8.54 4.18
C MET A 237 9.99 -9.73 4.95
N LEU A 238 9.71 -9.85 6.26
CA LEU A 238 10.26 -10.89 7.13
C LEU A 238 9.59 -12.26 6.94
N LEU A 239 8.27 -12.27 6.80
CA LEU A 239 7.44 -13.48 6.85
C LEU A 239 6.94 -13.89 5.45
N GLY A 240 6.91 -12.94 4.51
CA GLY A 240 6.42 -13.17 3.16
C GLY A 240 7.25 -14.21 2.41
N ARG A 241 6.56 -14.93 1.53
CA ARG A 241 7.16 -15.86 0.58
C ARG A 241 6.61 -15.54 -0.79
N ASP A 242 7.49 -15.54 -1.78
CA ASP A 242 7.10 -15.32 -3.17
C ASP A 242 6.21 -16.49 -3.62
N PRO A 243 4.96 -16.25 -4.07
CA PRO A 243 4.08 -17.30 -4.54
C PRO A 243 4.61 -18.05 -5.77
N GLN A 244 5.55 -17.47 -6.54
CA GLN A 244 6.13 -18.14 -7.71
C GLN A 244 7.29 -19.08 -7.36
N THR A 245 8.23 -18.65 -6.52
CA THR A 245 9.45 -19.41 -6.21
C THR A 245 9.41 -20.11 -4.85
N GLY A 246 8.52 -19.69 -3.95
CA GLY A 246 8.50 -20.10 -2.55
C GLY A 246 9.60 -19.46 -1.69
N GLU A 247 10.43 -18.59 -2.26
CA GLU A 247 11.56 -17.95 -1.57
C GLU A 247 11.11 -16.78 -0.70
N GLY A 248 11.85 -16.52 0.38
CA GLY A 248 11.72 -15.30 1.18
C GLY A 248 12.82 -14.29 0.85
N LEU A 249 12.75 -13.09 1.42
CA LEU A 249 13.82 -12.10 1.32
C LEU A 249 14.96 -12.39 2.32
N SER A 250 16.20 -12.16 1.91
CA SER A 250 17.36 -12.23 2.81
C SER A 250 17.41 -10.99 3.71
N ASP A 251 18.07 -11.10 4.87
CA ASP A 251 18.20 -9.97 5.81
C ASP A 251 18.85 -8.74 5.19
N GLU A 252 19.83 -8.95 4.31
CA GLU A 252 20.47 -7.88 3.55
C GLU A 252 19.48 -7.21 2.58
N ASN A 253 18.67 -8.00 1.88
CA ASN A 253 17.64 -7.45 0.99
C ASN A 253 16.57 -6.71 1.79
N ILE A 254 16.08 -7.27 2.91
CA ILE A 254 15.10 -6.62 3.79
C ILE A 254 15.62 -5.26 4.26
N THR A 255 16.87 -5.18 4.72
CA THR A 255 17.50 -3.92 5.12
C THR A 255 17.55 -2.93 3.94
N ALA A 256 17.94 -3.40 2.75
CA ALA A 256 18.02 -2.56 1.56
C ALA A 256 16.64 -2.06 1.08
N GLN A 257 15.59 -2.87 1.20
CA GLN A 257 14.21 -2.47 0.92
C GLN A 257 13.74 -1.41 1.94
N LEU A 258 14.04 -1.60 3.23
CA LEU A 258 13.70 -0.64 4.27
C LEU A 258 14.33 0.73 3.99
N ILE A 259 15.61 0.76 3.64
CA ILE A 259 16.29 2.00 3.21
C ILE A 259 15.62 2.58 1.96
N THR A 260 15.29 1.73 0.97
CA THR A 260 14.62 2.17 -0.26
C THR A 260 13.29 2.84 0.03
N PHE A 261 12.46 2.28 0.91
CA PHE A 261 11.17 2.86 1.28
C PHE A 261 11.33 4.13 2.11
N LEU A 262 12.30 4.17 3.04
CA LEU A 262 12.61 5.41 3.76
C LEU A 262 13.01 6.49 2.77
N VAL A 263 13.99 6.27 1.89
CA VAL A 263 14.48 7.28 0.93
C VAL A 263 13.39 7.68 -0.09
N ALA A 264 12.82 6.71 -0.81
CA ALA A 264 11.90 6.99 -1.91
C ALA A 264 10.53 7.51 -1.45
N GLY A 265 10.05 7.08 -0.27
CA GLY A 265 8.71 7.37 0.21
C GLY A 265 8.54 8.77 0.81
N HIS A 266 9.54 9.28 1.53
CA HIS A 266 9.41 10.57 2.22
C HIS A 266 9.77 11.77 1.31
N GLU A 267 10.87 11.70 0.55
CA GLU A 267 11.38 12.87 -0.18
C GLU A 267 10.45 13.30 -1.32
N THR A 268 9.88 12.31 -2.03
CA THR A 268 9.00 12.56 -3.18
C THR A 268 7.65 13.13 -2.75
N THR A 269 7.05 12.56 -1.70
CA THR A 269 5.76 12.98 -1.15
C THR A 269 5.86 14.35 -0.49
N SER A 270 6.94 14.63 0.25
CA SER A 270 7.18 15.97 0.82
C SER A 270 7.38 17.03 -0.26
N GLY A 271 8.08 16.71 -1.36
CA GLY A 271 8.18 17.57 -2.54
C GLY A 271 6.82 17.88 -3.16
N MET A 272 5.97 16.86 -3.33
CA MET A 272 4.61 17.02 -3.86
C MET A 272 3.76 17.93 -2.98
N LEU A 273 3.75 17.71 -1.66
CA LEU A 273 3.02 18.56 -0.71
C LEU A 273 3.53 20.01 -0.70
N SER A 274 4.85 20.18 -0.78
CA SER A 274 5.48 21.51 -0.79
C SER A 274 5.15 22.27 -2.08
N PHE A 275 5.21 21.63 -3.24
CA PHE A 275 4.79 22.23 -4.50
C PHE A 275 3.29 22.50 -4.55
N ALA A 276 2.46 21.60 -4.03
CA ALA A 276 1.02 21.81 -3.94
C ALA A 276 0.72 23.08 -3.15
N MET A 277 1.30 23.26 -1.95
CA MET A 277 1.14 24.50 -1.18
C MET A 277 1.64 25.74 -1.93
N GLY A 278 2.78 25.62 -2.62
CA GLY A 278 3.34 26.70 -3.45
C GLY A 278 2.41 27.16 -4.57
N HIS A 279 1.76 26.21 -5.25
CA HIS A 279 0.77 26.52 -6.28
C HIS A 279 -0.53 27.03 -5.66
N ILE A 280 -1.08 26.35 -4.64
CA ILE A 280 -2.37 26.71 -4.04
C ILE A 280 -2.35 28.15 -3.50
N ILE A 281 -1.31 28.55 -2.76
CA ILE A 281 -1.22 29.88 -2.15
C ILE A 281 -1.12 30.99 -3.22
N LYS A 282 -0.62 30.67 -4.42
CA LYS A 282 -0.51 31.63 -5.54
C LYS A 282 -1.77 31.76 -6.39
N HIS A 283 -2.73 30.85 -6.23
CA HIS A 283 -3.94 30.77 -7.04
C HIS A 283 -5.17 30.88 -6.12
N PRO A 284 -5.64 32.10 -5.80
CA PRO A 284 -6.74 32.33 -4.85
C PRO A 284 -8.04 31.58 -5.20
N GLU A 285 -8.31 31.38 -6.48
CA GLU A 285 -9.44 30.59 -6.98
C GLU A 285 -9.31 29.11 -6.62
N VAL A 286 -8.11 28.54 -6.74
CA VAL A 286 -7.80 27.16 -6.34
C VAL A 286 -7.91 27.03 -4.83
N TYR A 287 -7.31 27.97 -4.09
CA TYR A 287 -7.40 28.04 -2.63
C TYR A 287 -8.84 28.04 -2.15
N SER A 288 -9.69 28.91 -2.73
CA SER A 288 -11.10 29.02 -2.37
C SER A 288 -11.87 27.73 -2.62
N LYS A 289 -11.62 27.04 -3.73
CA LYS A 289 -12.28 25.77 -4.06
C LYS A 289 -11.87 24.63 -3.13
N ILE A 290 -10.58 24.54 -2.77
CA ILE A 290 -10.12 23.58 -1.75
C ILE A 290 -10.82 23.84 -0.42
N ARG A 291 -10.89 25.10 0.01
CA ARG A 291 -11.58 25.45 1.26
C ARG A 291 -13.05 25.04 1.23
N GLN A 292 -13.75 25.35 0.14
CA GLN A 292 -15.16 24.98 -0.04
C GLN A 292 -15.35 23.45 -0.04
N GLU A 293 -14.47 22.71 -0.70
CA GLU A 293 -14.51 21.24 -0.71
C GLU A 293 -14.29 20.66 0.68
N VAL A 294 -13.26 21.11 1.40
CA VAL A 294 -12.99 20.64 2.77
C VAL A 294 -14.18 20.93 3.70
N ASP A 295 -14.75 22.12 3.60
CA ASP A 295 -15.91 22.51 4.41
C ASP A 295 -17.16 21.69 4.07
N ALA A 296 -17.37 21.35 2.79
CA ALA A 296 -18.52 20.56 2.34
C ALA A 296 -18.38 19.06 2.64
N VAL A 297 -17.18 18.50 2.49
CA VAL A 297 -16.92 17.06 2.62
C VAL A 297 -16.69 16.66 4.07
N ILE A 298 -15.91 17.45 4.80
CA ILE A 298 -15.43 17.11 6.15
C ILE A 298 -16.16 17.95 7.20
N GLY A 299 -16.40 19.23 6.91
CA GLY A 299 -17.03 20.16 7.85
C GLY A 299 -16.22 20.30 9.14
N GLY A 300 -16.90 20.24 10.29
CA GLY A 300 -16.29 20.37 11.62
C GLY A 300 -15.81 19.06 12.25
N ASP A 301 -16.12 17.91 11.64
CA ASP A 301 -15.75 16.60 12.19
C ASP A 301 -14.30 16.21 11.83
N PRO A 302 -13.63 15.32 12.58
CA PRO A 302 -12.35 14.77 12.15
C PRO A 302 -12.45 14.09 10.78
N ILE A 303 -11.38 14.15 9.99
CA ILE A 303 -11.29 13.42 8.72
C ILE A 303 -11.46 11.91 8.95
N ARG A 304 -12.20 11.23 8.06
CA ARG A 304 -12.47 9.79 8.09
C ARG A 304 -12.18 9.16 6.72
N PRO A 305 -11.97 7.83 6.63
CA PRO A 305 -11.68 7.17 5.36
C PRO A 305 -12.70 7.47 4.26
N GLU A 306 -14.00 7.52 4.59
CA GLU A 306 -15.11 7.79 3.66
C GLU A 306 -15.19 9.25 3.13
N HIS A 307 -14.27 10.11 3.56
CA HIS A 307 -14.12 11.45 3.01
C HIS A 307 -13.17 11.45 1.81
N LEU A 308 -12.21 10.52 1.75
CA LEU A 308 -11.09 10.59 0.80
C LEU A 308 -11.55 10.52 -0.66
N GLY A 309 -12.50 9.63 -0.99
CA GLY A 309 -13.06 9.52 -2.33
C GLY A 309 -13.92 10.73 -2.75
N LYS A 310 -14.26 11.63 -1.82
CA LYS A 310 -15.05 12.86 -2.08
C LYS A 310 -14.19 14.11 -2.24
N LEU A 311 -12.88 14.04 -1.99
CA LEU A 311 -11.92 15.14 -2.17
C LEU A 311 -11.51 15.28 -3.66
N ILE A 312 -12.48 15.52 -4.53
CA ILE A 312 -12.34 15.51 -5.99
C ILE A 312 -11.41 16.64 -6.48
N TYR A 313 -11.56 17.84 -5.94
CA TYR A 313 -10.80 19.03 -6.32
C TYR A 313 -9.38 19.01 -5.75
N ILE A 314 -9.18 18.63 -4.49
CA ILE A 314 -7.83 18.41 -3.93
C ILE A 314 -7.08 17.36 -4.76
N ASN A 315 -7.75 16.28 -5.19
CA ASN A 315 -7.14 15.28 -6.06
C ASN A 315 -6.73 15.87 -7.42
N ALA A 316 -7.58 16.70 -8.03
CA ALA A 316 -7.25 17.44 -9.25
C ALA A 316 -6.04 18.38 -9.06
N VAL A 317 -5.94 19.05 -7.91
CA VAL A 317 -4.82 19.91 -7.54
C VAL A 317 -3.52 19.12 -7.41
N LEU A 318 -3.55 17.94 -6.77
CA LEU A 318 -2.38 17.07 -6.65
C LEU A 318 -1.93 16.53 -8.03
N ARG A 319 -2.88 16.14 -8.90
CA ARG A 319 -2.57 15.73 -10.29
C ARG A 319 -1.90 16.84 -11.09
N GLU A 320 -2.44 18.06 -10.99
CA GLU A 320 -1.89 19.25 -11.66
C GLU A 320 -0.53 19.66 -11.09
N THR A 321 -0.35 19.51 -9.77
CA THR A 321 0.94 19.74 -9.11
C THR A 321 2.02 18.83 -9.67
N LEU A 322 1.73 17.53 -9.78
CA LEU A 322 2.69 16.58 -10.36
C LEU A 322 2.83 16.70 -11.88
N ARG A 323 1.87 17.31 -12.57
CA ARG A 323 2.02 17.62 -14.00
C ARG A 323 3.03 18.74 -14.22
N VAL A 324 2.89 19.87 -13.50
CA VAL A 324 3.70 21.08 -13.70
C VAL A 324 5.04 21.01 -12.99
N THR A 325 5.06 20.42 -11.79
CA THR A 325 6.23 20.34 -10.90
C THR A 325 6.33 18.93 -10.30
N PRO A 326 6.60 17.89 -11.11
CA PRO A 326 6.79 16.54 -10.59
C PRO A 326 8.03 16.47 -9.69
N SER A 327 7.92 15.81 -8.54
CA SER A 327 9.09 15.58 -7.66
C SER A 327 10.19 14.77 -8.36
N ILE A 328 9.82 13.86 -9.27
CA ILE A 328 10.75 13.12 -10.13
C ILE A 328 10.63 13.69 -11.55
N SER A 329 11.66 14.38 -12.02
CA SER A 329 11.60 15.09 -13.30
C SER A 329 11.76 14.19 -14.52
N GLU A 330 12.46 13.06 -14.38
CA GLU A 330 12.88 12.18 -15.47
C GLU A 330 12.83 10.70 -15.05
N ILE A 331 12.54 9.82 -16.00
CA ILE A 331 12.70 8.37 -15.85
C ILE A 331 13.55 7.82 -17.00
N ALA A 332 14.31 6.76 -16.73
CA ALA A 332 15.27 6.23 -17.68
C ALA A 332 14.90 4.82 -18.16
N VAL A 333 14.99 4.63 -19.47
CA VAL A 333 14.81 3.33 -20.13
C VAL A 333 15.96 3.06 -21.10
N THR A 334 16.11 1.81 -21.52
CA THR A 334 17.04 1.39 -22.57
C THR A 334 16.47 0.20 -23.32
N CYS A 335 17.08 -0.17 -24.45
CA CYS A 335 16.69 -1.31 -25.28
C CYS A 335 17.88 -2.25 -25.50
N ASP A 336 17.63 -3.56 -25.50
CA ASP A 336 18.67 -4.60 -25.69
C ASP A 336 19.07 -4.80 -27.16
N LYS A 337 18.28 -4.25 -28.08
CA LYS A 337 18.51 -4.30 -29.53
C LYS A 337 18.30 -2.92 -30.13
N ASP A 338 18.81 -2.73 -31.35
CA ASP A 338 18.57 -1.51 -32.11
C ASP A 338 17.07 -1.33 -32.36
N GLU A 339 16.53 -0.17 -31.96
CA GLU A 339 15.12 0.18 -32.07
C GLU A 339 14.95 1.41 -32.97
N VAL A 340 13.89 1.44 -33.78
CA VAL A 340 13.55 2.62 -34.60
C VAL A 340 12.23 3.20 -34.09
N ILE A 341 12.24 4.50 -33.80
CA ILE A 341 11.10 5.23 -33.23
C ILE A 341 10.64 6.36 -34.17
N SER A 342 9.50 6.99 -33.84
CA SER A 342 8.94 8.13 -34.58
C SER A 342 8.64 7.76 -36.04
N ASP A 343 7.85 6.71 -36.25
CA ASP A 343 7.43 6.27 -37.58
C ASP A 343 8.61 5.98 -38.54
N GLY A 344 9.70 5.41 -38.01
CA GLY A 344 10.88 5.04 -38.79
C GLY A 344 11.97 6.13 -38.88
N LYS A 345 11.79 7.26 -38.18
CA LYS A 345 12.66 8.44 -38.31
C LYS A 345 13.97 8.32 -37.54
N TYR A 346 13.97 7.86 -36.30
CA TYR A 346 15.15 7.88 -35.42
C TYR A 346 15.60 6.49 -35.01
N LEU A 347 16.90 6.23 -35.08
CA LEU A 347 17.52 4.99 -34.60
C LEU A 347 18.04 5.19 -33.17
N ILE A 348 17.58 4.33 -32.25
CA ILE A 348 18.13 4.17 -30.91
C ILE A 348 19.00 2.91 -30.91
N LYS A 349 20.28 3.06 -30.60
CA LYS A 349 21.20 1.92 -30.54
C LYS A 349 21.00 1.13 -29.25
N ALA A 350 21.17 -0.19 -29.33
CA ALA A 350 21.17 -1.06 -28.15
C ALA A 350 22.05 -0.49 -27.03
N GLY A 351 21.54 -0.49 -25.79
CA GLY A 351 22.22 0.04 -24.61
C GLY A 351 22.28 1.57 -24.50
N THR A 352 21.67 2.31 -25.42
CA THR A 352 21.57 3.78 -25.28
C THR A 352 20.62 4.12 -24.14
N VAL A 353 21.01 5.05 -23.26
CA VAL A 353 20.13 5.56 -22.21
C VAL A 353 19.12 6.51 -22.84
N VAL A 354 17.83 6.26 -22.61
CA VAL A 354 16.73 7.10 -23.06
C VAL A 354 16.06 7.71 -21.82
N ALA A 355 16.28 9.01 -21.60
CA ALA A 355 15.69 9.78 -20.51
C ALA A 355 14.36 10.38 -20.97
N VAL A 356 13.26 9.95 -20.36
CA VAL A 356 11.92 10.48 -20.61
C VAL A 356 11.62 11.55 -19.57
N SER A 357 11.49 12.81 -20.00
CA SER A 357 11.32 13.94 -19.10
C SER A 357 9.86 14.17 -18.73
N ALA A 358 9.44 13.64 -17.58
CA ALA A 358 8.12 13.86 -17.00
C ALA A 358 7.80 15.37 -16.84
N ALA A 359 8.78 16.17 -16.44
CA ALA A 359 8.62 17.61 -16.26
C ALA A 359 8.36 18.37 -17.57
N ILE A 360 8.82 17.85 -18.71
CA ILE A 360 8.63 18.48 -20.03
C ILE A 360 7.38 17.94 -20.72
N ILE A 361 7.18 16.62 -20.76
CA ILE A 361 5.99 16.04 -21.41
C ILE A 361 4.70 16.40 -20.66
N GLY A 362 4.78 16.62 -19.34
CA GLY A 362 3.69 17.16 -18.55
C GLY A 362 3.24 18.54 -19.03
N LYS A 363 4.06 19.24 -19.83
CA LYS A 363 3.81 20.58 -20.39
C LYS A 363 3.85 20.58 -21.92
N ASP A 364 3.76 19.41 -22.57
CA ASP A 364 3.73 19.27 -24.02
C ASP A 364 2.48 20.00 -24.59
N PRO A 365 2.64 21.10 -25.34
CA PRO A 365 1.51 21.87 -25.85
C PRO A 365 0.66 21.09 -26.86
N ALA A 366 1.21 20.03 -27.48
CA ALA A 366 0.43 19.17 -28.37
C ALA A 366 -0.66 18.37 -27.64
N VAL A 367 -0.50 18.17 -26.33
CA VAL A 367 -1.46 17.44 -25.48
C VAL A 367 -2.18 18.38 -24.52
N TRP A 368 -1.46 19.32 -23.92
CA TRP A 368 -1.96 20.17 -22.83
C TRP A 368 -2.44 21.55 -23.30
N GLY A 369 -2.27 21.88 -24.58
CA GLY A 369 -2.72 23.13 -25.20
C GLY A 369 -1.74 24.29 -25.02
N GLU A 370 -2.13 25.49 -25.50
CA GLU A 370 -1.31 26.70 -25.43
C GLU A 370 -1.02 27.15 -23.98
N ASP A 371 -1.89 26.78 -23.04
CA ASP A 371 -1.77 27.11 -21.62
C ASP A 371 -1.01 26.04 -20.81
N ALA A 372 -0.25 25.14 -21.47
CA ALA A 372 0.42 24.00 -20.84
C ALA A 372 1.35 24.36 -19.66
N GLU A 373 1.95 25.54 -19.65
CA GLU A 373 2.79 26.02 -18.53
C GLU A 373 1.96 26.52 -17.33
N THR A 374 0.65 26.72 -17.50
CA THR A 374 -0.24 27.28 -16.47
C THR A 374 -0.76 26.18 -15.55
N PHE A 375 -0.69 26.45 -14.24
CA PHE A 375 -1.30 25.61 -13.21
C PHE A 375 -2.82 25.79 -13.22
N ASN A 376 -3.54 24.76 -13.67
CA ASN A 376 -4.99 24.79 -13.88
C ASN A 376 -5.62 23.43 -13.51
N PRO A 377 -6.00 23.21 -12.24
CA PRO A 377 -6.60 21.94 -11.78
C PRO A 377 -7.86 21.52 -12.53
N GLU A 378 -8.58 22.44 -13.17
CA GLU A 378 -9.81 22.18 -13.91
C GLU A 378 -9.60 21.31 -15.16
N ARG A 379 -8.34 21.14 -15.60
CA ARG A 379 -7.96 20.16 -16.64
C ARG A 379 -7.94 18.71 -16.13
N MET A 380 -7.99 18.51 -14.82
CA MET A 380 -7.95 17.20 -14.16
C MET A 380 -9.33 16.68 -13.74
N LEU A 381 -10.39 17.42 -14.06
CA LEU A 381 -11.78 17.17 -13.66
C LEU A 381 -12.64 16.71 -14.84
N ASP A 382 -13.87 16.28 -14.54
CA ASP A 382 -14.96 16.09 -15.49
C ASP A 382 -14.62 15.17 -16.69
N GLY A 383 -13.83 14.12 -16.45
CA GLY A 383 -13.42 13.19 -17.50
C GLY A 383 -12.27 13.70 -18.39
N LYS A 384 -11.76 14.92 -18.18
CA LYS A 384 -10.68 15.48 -19.00
C LYS A 384 -9.34 14.81 -18.74
N PHE A 385 -9.03 14.52 -17.47
CA PHE A 385 -7.87 13.69 -17.12
C PHE A 385 -7.98 12.33 -17.79
N GLU A 386 -9.20 11.78 -17.77
CA GLU A 386 -9.50 10.50 -18.36
C GLU A 386 -9.35 10.49 -19.90
N ALA A 387 -9.58 11.63 -20.55
CA ALA A 387 -9.42 11.77 -22.00
C ALA A 387 -7.98 12.00 -22.47
N LEU A 388 -7.01 12.20 -21.57
CA LEU A 388 -5.61 12.41 -21.94
C LEU A 388 -5.04 11.22 -22.69
N PRO A 389 -4.08 11.37 -23.63
CA PRO A 389 -3.41 10.24 -24.27
C PRO A 389 -2.65 9.34 -23.27
N PRO A 390 -2.41 8.05 -23.59
CA PRO A 390 -1.57 7.19 -22.75
C PRO A 390 -0.20 7.83 -22.47
N LYS A 391 0.34 7.62 -21.26
CA LYS A 391 1.66 8.12 -20.85
C LYS A 391 1.84 9.66 -20.95
N ALA A 392 0.75 10.43 -21.09
CA ALA A 392 0.79 11.90 -20.99
C ALA A 392 1.08 12.41 -19.56
N TRP A 393 0.80 11.57 -18.56
CA TRP A 393 1.02 11.87 -17.15
C TRP A 393 1.70 10.65 -16.48
N ILE A 394 2.99 10.79 -16.16
CA ILE A 394 3.85 9.70 -15.64
C ILE A 394 4.70 10.09 -14.41
N PRO A 395 4.22 10.91 -13.46
CA PRO A 395 5.03 11.29 -12.30
C PRO A 395 5.34 10.10 -11.36
N PHE A 396 4.65 8.97 -11.53
CA PHE A 396 4.88 7.72 -10.82
C PHE A 396 5.60 6.67 -11.69
N GLY A 397 6.20 7.06 -12.80
CA GLY A 397 6.80 6.13 -13.76
C GLY A 397 5.76 5.43 -14.63
N SER A 398 6.11 4.24 -15.12
CA SER A 398 5.32 3.49 -16.09
C SER A 398 5.60 1.99 -15.98
N GLY A 399 4.58 1.17 -16.23
CA GLY A 399 4.70 -0.28 -16.42
C GLY A 399 4.94 -1.05 -15.12
N ALA A 400 5.53 -2.24 -15.24
CA ALA A 400 5.88 -3.09 -14.09
C ALA A 400 6.86 -2.42 -13.12
N ARG A 401 7.61 -1.40 -13.58
CA ARG A 401 8.55 -0.63 -12.77
C ARG A 401 7.97 0.71 -12.27
N ALA A 402 6.66 0.93 -12.39
CA ALA A 402 5.99 2.08 -11.80
C ALA A 402 6.09 2.10 -10.26
N CYS A 403 5.80 3.25 -9.67
CA CYS A 403 5.89 3.45 -8.23
C CYS A 403 4.87 2.57 -7.48
N ILE A 404 5.38 1.54 -6.82
CA ILE A 404 4.61 0.68 -5.92
C ILE A 404 3.95 1.48 -4.77
N GLY A 405 4.61 2.55 -4.30
CA GLY A 405 4.13 3.41 -3.23
C GLY A 405 3.08 4.44 -3.65
N ARG A 406 2.64 4.47 -4.91
CA ARG A 406 1.69 5.47 -5.42
C ARG A 406 0.42 5.57 -4.56
N PRO A 407 -0.29 4.48 -4.22
CA PRO A 407 -1.51 4.58 -3.42
C PRO A 407 -1.25 5.13 -2.01
N PHE A 408 -0.11 4.77 -1.41
CA PHE A 408 0.32 5.25 -0.10
C PHE A 408 0.54 6.78 -0.10
N ALA A 409 1.38 7.26 -1.03
CA ALA A 409 1.69 8.68 -1.15
C ALA A 409 0.44 9.52 -1.48
N TRP A 410 -0.48 8.96 -2.29
CA TRP A 410 -1.72 9.64 -2.64
C TRP A 410 -2.65 9.79 -1.45
N GLN A 411 -2.86 8.73 -0.67
CA GLN A 411 -3.69 8.78 0.53
C GLN A 411 -3.11 9.75 1.56
N GLU A 412 -1.80 9.67 1.82
CA GLU A 412 -1.12 10.59 2.74
C GLU A 412 -1.33 12.04 2.31
N ALA A 413 -1.12 12.36 1.03
CA ALA A 413 -1.26 13.72 0.53
C ALA A 413 -2.70 14.26 0.64
N LEU A 414 -3.71 13.44 0.35
CA LEU A 414 -5.11 13.81 0.55
C LEU A 414 -5.42 14.09 2.02
N ILE A 415 -4.98 13.21 2.93
CA ILE A 415 -5.16 13.38 4.37
C ILE A 415 -4.52 14.69 4.83
N VAL A 416 -3.27 14.92 4.47
CA VAL A 416 -2.49 16.08 4.91
C VAL A 416 -3.12 17.37 4.41
N ILE A 417 -3.34 17.52 3.10
CA ILE A 417 -3.91 18.76 2.54
C ILE A 417 -5.30 19.03 3.14
N ALA A 418 -6.18 18.04 3.19
CA ALA A 418 -7.50 18.24 3.76
C ALA A 418 -7.46 18.61 5.24
N THR A 419 -6.59 17.95 6.02
CA THR A 419 -6.42 18.20 7.46
C THR A 419 -5.90 19.61 7.73
N ILE A 420 -4.88 20.06 7.00
CA ILE A 420 -4.29 21.39 7.23
C ILE A 420 -5.25 22.51 6.77
N PHE A 421 -6.01 22.33 5.68
CA PHE A 421 -7.03 23.30 5.23
C PHE A 421 -8.28 23.31 6.12
N GLN A 422 -8.57 22.22 6.84
CA GLN A 422 -9.61 22.22 7.85
C GLN A 422 -9.23 23.11 9.05
N LYS A 423 -7.94 23.27 9.33
CA LYS A 423 -7.44 23.93 10.54
C LYS A 423 -6.95 25.34 10.32
N PHE A 424 -6.31 25.60 9.19
CA PHE A 424 -5.57 26.84 8.98
C PHE A 424 -6.05 27.61 7.74
N ASP A 425 -5.86 28.92 7.82
CA ASP A 425 -5.76 29.81 6.68
C ASP A 425 -4.29 30.12 6.39
N PHE A 426 -3.86 30.01 5.13
CA PHE A 426 -2.46 30.18 4.74
C PHE A 426 -2.20 31.51 4.03
N THR A 427 -1.05 32.10 4.31
CA THR A 427 -0.55 33.29 3.62
C THR A 427 0.93 33.12 3.32
N ALA A 428 1.36 33.49 2.11
CA ALA A 428 2.79 33.53 1.79
C ALA A 428 3.53 34.48 2.74
N THR A 429 4.70 34.07 3.23
CA THR A 429 5.57 34.95 4.04
C THR A 429 6.06 36.14 3.22
N ASP A 430 6.43 35.88 1.97
CA ASP A 430 6.78 36.89 0.97
C ASP A 430 5.78 36.81 -0.22
N PRO A 431 4.87 37.79 -0.37
CA PRO A 431 3.93 37.84 -1.49
C PRO A 431 4.58 37.98 -2.86
N THR A 432 5.85 38.39 -2.92
CA THR A 432 6.61 38.57 -4.16
C THR A 432 7.41 37.33 -4.56
N TYR A 433 7.42 36.29 -3.71
CA TYR A 433 8.14 35.05 -3.99
C TYR A 433 7.66 34.41 -5.28
N ASN A 434 8.58 34.22 -6.23
CA ASN A 434 8.36 33.42 -7.43
C ASN A 434 8.87 31.99 -7.20
N LEU A 435 8.12 30.99 -7.69
CA LEU A 435 8.41 29.59 -7.39
C LEU A 435 9.75 29.22 -8.03
N GLN A 436 10.74 28.92 -7.21
CA GLN A 436 12.07 28.51 -7.65
C GLN A 436 12.26 27.03 -7.39
N LEU A 437 13.05 26.37 -8.23
CA LEU A 437 13.34 24.95 -8.11
C LEU A 437 14.70 24.73 -7.43
N SER A 438 14.75 23.73 -6.56
CA SER A 438 15.98 23.10 -6.08
C SER A 438 15.97 21.64 -6.52
N GLN A 439 17.11 21.11 -6.98
CA GLN A 439 17.21 19.76 -7.50
C GLN A 439 18.36 18.98 -6.85
N SER A 440 18.01 17.93 -6.10
CA SER A 440 18.93 16.89 -5.66
C SER A 440 18.77 15.67 -6.58
N LEU A 441 18.27 14.55 -6.04
CA LEU A 441 17.62 13.49 -6.79
C LEU A 441 16.19 13.87 -7.19
N THR A 442 15.51 14.64 -6.33
CA THR A 442 14.13 15.10 -6.52
C THR A 442 14.07 16.63 -6.68
N LEU A 443 12.95 17.12 -7.23
CA LEU A 443 12.62 18.53 -7.28
C LEU A 443 11.86 18.95 -6.02
N LYS A 444 12.19 20.13 -5.50
CA LYS A 444 11.51 20.80 -4.38
C LYS A 444 11.45 22.31 -4.59
N PRO A 445 10.51 23.03 -3.98
CA PRO A 445 10.50 24.48 -4.02
C PRO A 445 11.66 25.06 -3.20
N LYS A 446 12.47 25.92 -3.82
CA LYS A 446 13.62 26.57 -3.17
C LYS A 446 13.16 27.80 -2.39
N GLY A 447 13.33 27.78 -1.06
CA GLY A 447 13.09 28.94 -0.20
C GLY A 447 11.63 29.42 -0.14
N PHE A 448 10.67 28.55 -0.48
CA PHE A 448 9.26 28.85 -0.32
C PHE A 448 8.87 28.77 1.16
N MET A 449 8.21 29.79 1.69
CA MET A 449 7.79 29.89 3.09
C MET A 449 6.35 30.42 3.18
N PHE A 450 5.58 29.95 4.15
CA PHE A 450 4.24 30.48 4.43
C PHE A 450 3.96 30.57 5.93
N ARG A 451 2.86 31.24 6.28
CA ARG A 451 2.30 31.27 7.63
C ARG A 451 0.95 30.57 7.64
N ALA A 452 0.62 29.95 8.77
CA ALA A 452 -0.64 29.24 8.98
C ALA A 452 -1.39 29.85 10.18
N ALA A 453 -2.52 30.50 9.94
CA ALA A 453 -3.36 31.10 10.97
C ALA A 453 -4.54 30.17 11.31
N PRO A 454 -4.77 29.79 12.59
CA PRO A 454 -5.91 28.95 12.94
C PRO A 454 -7.23 29.58 12.50
N ARG A 455 -8.12 28.78 11.91
CA ARG A 455 -9.45 29.23 11.49
C ARG A 455 -10.30 29.54 12.73
N LYS A 456 -11.17 30.56 12.66
CA LYS A 456 -12.05 30.96 13.78
C LYS A 456 -12.93 29.83 14.34
N ASN A 457 -13.32 28.89 13.48
CA ASN A 457 -14.11 27.70 13.84
C ASN A 457 -13.32 26.41 13.59
N ALA A 458 -11.99 26.45 13.68
CA ALA A 458 -11.17 25.25 13.52
C ALA A 458 -11.62 24.20 14.55
N PRO A 459 -11.83 22.94 14.16
CA PRO A 459 -12.10 21.89 15.14
C PRO A 459 -10.93 21.78 16.12
N SER A 460 -11.16 21.36 17.37
CA SER A 460 -10.05 21.03 18.27
C SER A 460 -9.49 19.66 17.91
N PHE A 461 -8.17 19.52 17.69
CA PHE A 461 -7.52 18.20 17.67
C PHE A 461 -7.33 17.73 19.12
N THR A 462 -8.40 17.32 19.80
CA THR A 462 -8.25 16.48 20.99
C THR A 462 -7.80 15.11 20.52
N GLY A 463 -6.58 14.72 20.87
CA GLY A 463 -5.91 13.50 20.40
C GLY A 463 -6.87 12.31 20.25
N SER A 464 -6.79 11.68 19.08
CA SER A 464 -7.60 10.54 18.70
C SER A 464 -7.58 9.49 19.81
N THR A 465 -8.70 9.33 20.52
CA THR A 465 -8.95 8.10 21.27
C THR A 465 -8.94 6.99 20.23
N ALA A 466 -7.94 6.11 20.29
CA ALA A 466 -7.77 4.97 19.41
C ALA A 466 -9.13 4.35 19.08
N ALA A 467 -9.60 4.63 17.87
CA ALA A 467 -10.77 3.97 17.34
C ALA A 467 -10.42 2.50 17.24
N SER A 468 -11.15 1.67 17.98
CA SER A 468 -11.11 0.22 17.82
C SER A 468 -11.37 -0.09 16.34
N ASP A 469 -10.42 -0.78 15.71
CA ASP A 469 -10.52 -1.26 14.34
C ASP A 469 -11.90 -1.87 14.09
N PRO A 470 -12.57 -1.53 12.98
CA PRO A 470 -13.60 -2.40 12.45
C PRO A 470 -12.91 -3.70 12.05
N LEU A 471 -13.03 -4.72 12.89
CA LEU A 471 -12.66 -6.09 12.58
C LEU A 471 -13.23 -6.44 11.20
N ILE A 472 -12.34 -6.50 10.21
CA ILE A 472 -12.60 -7.14 8.93
C ILE A 472 -13.10 -8.54 9.27
N LYS A 473 -14.35 -8.84 8.91
CA LYS A 473 -14.94 -10.16 9.02
C LYS A 473 -14.13 -11.13 8.16
N GLN A 474 -13.11 -11.75 8.75
CA GLN A 474 -12.54 -12.97 8.19
C GLN A 474 -13.53 -14.09 8.49
N GLY A 475 -14.25 -14.52 7.45
CA GLY A 475 -15.07 -15.72 7.51
C GLY A 475 -14.17 -16.90 7.86
N THR A 476 -14.43 -17.53 9.00
CA THR A 476 -13.82 -18.81 9.35
C THR A 476 -14.36 -19.87 8.38
N SER A 477 -13.43 -20.49 7.65
CA SER A 477 -13.66 -21.67 6.83
C SER A 477 -14.16 -22.82 7.69
N ALA A 478 -15.46 -23.12 7.58
CA ALA A 478 -16.01 -24.37 8.08
C ALA A 478 -15.71 -25.47 7.05
N GLU A 479 -14.81 -26.40 7.39
CA GLU A 479 -14.75 -27.68 6.71
C GLU A 479 -16.00 -28.48 7.06
N SER A 480 -17.05 -28.33 6.25
CA SER A 480 -18.21 -29.20 6.27
C SER A 480 -18.01 -30.33 5.26
N ASN A 481 -17.80 -31.55 5.76
CA ASN A 481 -17.96 -32.77 4.98
C ASN A 481 -19.44 -32.90 4.52
N ILE A 482 -19.75 -32.37 3.33
CA ILE A 482 -21.04 -32.57 2.67
C ILE A 482 -20.77 -33.04 1.24
N ASN A 483 -20.89 -34.34 1.01
CA ASN A 483 -20.61 -35.02 -0.27
C ASN A 483 -21.75 -34.86 -1.31
N SER A 484 -22.49 -33.74 -1.35
CA SER A 484 -23.68 -33.63 -2.23
C SER A 484 -23.98 -32.27 -2.89
N GLY A 485 -23.07 -31.29 -2.88
CA GLY A 485 -23.26 -29.99 -3.57
C GLY A 485 -22.70 -29.95 -5.00
N LEU A 486 -23.27 -29.11 -5.88
CA LEU A 486 -22.65 -28.78 -7.19
C LEU A 486 -21.32 -28.04 -6.96
N GLN A 487 -20.31 -28.35 -7.77
CA GLN A 487 -19.00 -27.72 -7.69
C GLN A 487 -19.05 -26.29 -8.26
N LEU A 488 -18.53 -25.30 -7.52
CA LEU A 488 -18.37 -23.91 -7.93
C LEU A 488 -16.87 -23.60 -8.00
N HIS A 489 -16.37 -23.14 -9.14
CA HIS A 489 -14.97 -22.76 -9.28
C HIS A 489 -14.84 -21.25 -9.15
N VAL A 490 -14.03 -20.78 -8.20
CA VAL A 490 -13.73 -19.35 -8.00
C VAL A 490 -12.28 -19.11 -8.39
N LEU A 491 -12.08 -18.54 -9.56
CA LEU A 491 -10.76 -18.26 -10.13
C LEU A 491 -10.39 -16.81 -9.88
N TYR A 492 -9.16 -16.55 -9.41
CA TYR A 492 -8.73 -15.18 -9.14
C TYR A 492 -7.39 -14.78 -9.77
N GLY A 493 -7.32 -13.50 -10.14
CA GLY A 493 -6.11 -12.80 -10.57
C GLY A 493 -5.85 -11.59 -9.68
N SER A 494 -4.76 -11.59 -8.90
CA SER A 494 -4.54 -10.59 -7.86
C SER A 494 -3.05 -10.34 -7.60
N ASN A 495 -2.58 -9.11 -7.83
CA ASN A 495 -1.25 -8.66 -7.39
C ASN A 495 -1.30 -7.99 -6.01
N THR A 496 -2.42 -7.37 -5.66
CA THR A 496 -2.59 -6.56 -4.44
C THR A 496 -3.36 -7.26 -3.33
N GLY A 497 -3.70 -8.55 -3.50
CA GLY A 497 -4.50 -9.34 -2.55
C GLY A 497 -6.01 -9.03 -2.53
N SER A 498 -6.48 -7.94 -3.16
CA SER A 498 -7.90 -7.56 -3.08
C SER A 498 -8.84 -8.57 -3.76
N CYS A 499 -8.53 -9.00 -4.99
CA CYS A 499 -9.34 -9.98 -5.70
C CYS A 499 -9.29 -11.37 -5.05
N GLU A 500 -8.18 -11.70 -4.38
CA GLU A 500 -8.07 -12.91 -3.58
C GLU A 500 -9.00 -12.89 -2.37
N GLY A 501 -9.05 -11.76 -1.63
CA GLY A 501 -10.00 -11.58 -0.53
C GLY A 501 -11.46 -11.70 -0.99
N PHE A 502 -11.80 -11.10 -2.13
CA PHE A 502 -13.12 -11.24 -2.76
C PHE A 502 -13.43 -12.70 -3.17
N ALA A 503 -12.45 -13.44 -3.69
CA ALA A 503 -12.62 -14.86 -4.00
C ALA A 503 -12.85 -15.71 -2.75
N GLN A 504 -12.14 -15.43 -1.66
CA GLN A 504 -12.36 -16.07 -0.37
C GLN A 504 -13.77 -15.78 0.17
N GLN A 505 -14.26 -14.55 0.02
CA GLN A 505 -15.62 -14.17 0.41
C GLN A 505 -16.69 -14.99 -0.35
N VAL A 506 -16.61 -15.05 -1.68
CA VAL A 506 -17.55 -15.85 -2.50
C VAL A 506 -17.52 -17.32 -2.12
N ALA A 507 -16.33 -17.89 -1.95
CA ALA A 507 -16.19 -19.28 -1.55
C ALA A 507 -16.77 -19.57 -0.16
N SER A 508 -16.60 -18.65 0.80
CA SER A 508 -17.16 -18.79 2.15
C SER A 508 -18.69 -18.79 2.17
N ARG A 509 -19.34 -18.04 1.26
CA ARG A 509 -20.80 -17.95 1.14
C ARG A 509 -21.41 -19.05 0.28
N ALA A 510 -20.62 -19.70 -0.57
CA ALA A 510 -21.07 -20.74 -1.50
C ALA A 510 -21.77 -21.93 -0.82
N ALA A 511 -21.29 -22.36 0.35
CA ALA A 511 -21.85 -23.49 1.09
C ALA A 511 -23.31 -23.24 1.50
N ALA A 512 -23.62 -22.03 1.98
CA ALA A 512 -24.98 -21.62 2.33
C ALA A 512 -25.93 -21.56 1.11
N LYS A 513 -25.36 -21.55 -0.10
CA LYS A 513 -26.10 -21.51 -1.38
C LYS A 513 -26.18 -22.89 -2.04
N GLY A 514 -25.66 -23.95 -1.39
CA GLY A 514 -25.71 -25.33 -1.86
C GLY A 514 -24.55 -25.73 -2.79
N PHE A 515 -23.48 -24.93 -2.85
CA PHE A 515 -22.31 -25.19 -3.67
C PHE A 515 -21.11 -25.63 -2.82
N ARG A 516 -20.25 -26.46 -3.43
CA ARG A 516 -18.90 -26.72 -2.94
C ARG A 516 -17.91 -25.86 -3.72
N ALA A 517 -17.42 -24.79 -3.10
CA ALA A 517 -16.46 -23.89 -3.74
C ALA A 517 -15.05 -24.46 -3.75
N VAL A 518 -14.33 -24.24 -4.85
CA VAL A 518 -12.89 -24.45 -4.98
C VAL A 518 -12.27 -23.13 -5.43
N ILE A 519 -11.28 -22.64 -4.68
CA ILE A 519 -10.57 -21.39 -4.99
C ILE A 519 -9.24 -21.72 -5.65
N GLU A 520 -8.98 -21.15 -6.82
CA GLU A 520 -7.76 -21.39 -7.59
C GLU A 520 -7.30 -20.09 -8.26
N THR A 521 -6.01 -19.98 -8.56
CA THR A 521 -5.51 -18.85 -9.36
C THR A 521 -5.95 -18.99 -10.82
N LEU A 522 -5.99 -17.89 -11.57
CA LEU A 522 -6.26 -17.97 -13.00
C LEU A 522 -5.21 -18.81 -13.74
N ASN A 523 -3.92 -18.62 -13.45
CA ASN A 523 -2.84 -19.36 -14.11
C ASN A 523 -2.91 -20.87 -13.91
N SER A 524 -3.36 -21.36 -12.75
CA SER A 524 -3.53 -22.80 -12.53
C SER A 524 -4.61 -23.43 -13.42
N MET A 525 -5.45 -22.60 -14.06
CA MET A 525 -6.51 -23.01 -14.99
C MET A 525 -6.30 -22.57 -16.44
N ALA A 526 -5.11 -22.06 -16.79
CA ALA A 526 -4.82 -21.46 -18.11
C ALA A 526 -5.23 -22.33 -19.32
N ASN A 527 -5.14 -23.66 -19.19
CA ASN A 527 -5.43 -24.60 -20.27
C ASN A 527 -6.59 -25.56 -19.97
N ARG A 528 -7.34 -25.37 -18.87
CA ARG A 528 -8.38 -26.30 -18.42
C ARG A 528 -9.53 -25.59 -17.70
N ILE A 529 -10.27 -24.75 -18.41
CA ILE A 529 -11.45 -24.09 -17.82
C ILE A 529 -12.50 -25.15 -17.46
N PRO A 530 -13.00 -25.19 -16.20
CA PRO A 530 -13.98 -26.18 -15.78
C PRO A 530 -15.28 -26.09 -16.58
N THR A 531 -15.74 -27.23 -17.12
CA THR A 531 -17.03 -27.35 -17.84
C THR A 531 -18.17 -27.84 -16.96
N LYS A 532 -17.87 -28.30 -15.74
CA LYS A 532 -18.88 -28.79 -14.78
C LYS A 532 -19.05 -27.77 -13.67
N GLY A 533 -20.22 -27.14 -13.64
CA GLY A 533 -20.58 -26.13 -12.66
C GLY A 533 -20.16 -24.72 -13.06
N PRO A 534 -20.59 -23.71 -12.30
CA PRO A 534 -20.30 -22.31 -12.61
C PRO A 534 -18.86 -21.91 -12.29
N VAL A 535 -18.30 -21.05 -13.14
CA VAL A 535 -16.95 -20.47 -13.03
C VAL A 535 -17.06 -18.97 -12.72
N ILE A 536 -16.62 -18.57 -11.54
CA ILE A 536 -16.59 -17.19 -11.10
C ILE A 536 -15.16 -16.67 -11.24
N VAL A 537 -14.94 -15.67 -12.08
CA VAL A 537 -13.63 -15.06 -12.28
C VAL A 537 -13.58 -13.72 -11.56
N ILE A 538 -12.63 -13.53 -10.67
CA ILE A 538 -12.41 -12.27 -9.94
C ILE A 538 -10.99 -11.81 -10.20
N THR A 539 -10.80 -10.78 -11.01
CA THR A 539 -9.46 -10.44 -11.52
C THR A 539 -9.19 -8.95 -11.56
N ALA A 540 -7.94 -8.59 -11.30
CA ALA A 540 -7.48 -7.21 -11.35
C ALA A 540 -6.90 -6.87 -12.73
N SER A 541 -6.91 -5.58 -13.07
CA SER A 541 -6.09 -5.02 -14.15
C SER A 541 -5.12 -4.00 -13.56
N PHE A 542 -3.82 -4.22 -13.75
CA PHE A 542 -2.76 -3.35 -13.24
C PHE A 542 -2.05 -2.67 -14.40
N GLU A 543 -2.19 -1.35 -14.54
CA GLU A 543 -1.76 -0.58 -15.73
C GLU A 543 -2.28 -1.13 -17.07
N GLY A 544 -3.25 -2.04 -17.05
CA GLY A 544 -3.77 -2.74 -18.24
C GLY A 544 -3.23 -4.12 -18.46
N GLU A 545 -2.26 -4.54 -17.69
CA GLU A 545 -1.72 -5.89 -17.73
C GLU A 545 -2.45 -6.80 -16.72
N PRO A 546 -2.48 -8.12 -16.99
CA PRO A 546 -3.06 -9.08 -16.06
C PRO A 546 -2.22 -9.16 -14.80
N ALA A 547 -2.85 -9.57 -13.70
CA ALA A 547 -2.11 -9.97 -12.51
C ALA A 547 -1.10 -11.09 -12.85
N ASP A 548 -0.01 -11.18 -12.09
CA ASP A 548 1.09 -12.14 -12.33
C ASP A 548 0.54 -13.58 -12.32
N ASN A 549 -0.38 -13.87 -11.40
CA ASN A 549 -1.08 -15.15 -11.29
C ASN A 549 -2.27 -15.31 -12.27
N ALA A 550 -2.40 -14.42 -13.26
CA ALA A 550 -3.39 -14.46 -14.34
C ALA A 550 -2.80 -14.30 -15.75
N ALA A 551 -1.52 -13.90 -15.88
CA ALA A 551 -0.89 -13.61 -17.16
C ALA A 551 -0.91 -14.79 -18.14
N HIS A 552 -0.53 -16.00 -17.69
CA HIS A 552 -0.58 -17.20 -18.52
C HIS A 552 -2.00 -17.57 -18.93
N PHE A 553 -2.98 -17.40 -18.03
CA PHE A 553 -4.38 -17.63 -18.36
C PHE A 553 -4.87 -16.69 -19.46
N VAL A 554 -4.59 -15.40 -19.35
CA VAL A 554 -4.99 -14.40 -20.36
C VAL A 554 -4.31 -14.68 -21.70
N GLN A 555 -3.03 -15.05 -21.69
CA GLN A 555 -2.29 -15.44 -22.88
C GLN A 555 -2.92 -16.69 -23.56
N SER A 556 -3.16 -17.76 -22.80
CA SER A 556 -3.81 -18.98 -23.32
C SER A 556 -5.22 -18.73 -23.82
N LEU A 557 -6.01 -17.92 -23.10
CA LEU A 557 -7.39 -17.60 -23.46
C LEU A 557 -7.46 -16.78 -24.76
N THR A 558 -6.50 -15.89 -25.00
CA THR A 558 -6.47 -15.03 -26.20
C THR A 558 -5.78 -15.69 -27.39
N SER A 559 -4.96 -16.73 -27.18
CA SER A 559 -4.43 -17.57 -28.25
C SER A 559 -5.56 -18.31 -28.98
N THR A 560 -5.65 -18.17 -30.31
CA THR A 560 -6.65 -18.85 -31.15
C THR A 560 -6.42 -20.36 -31.28
N ALA A 561 -5.25 -20.88 -30.89
CA ALA A 561 -4.85 -22.27 -31.11
C ALA A 561 -5.21 -23.23 -29.95
N ASP A 562 -5.42 -22.73 -28.74
CA ASP A 562 -5.34 -23.57 -27.53
C ASP A 562 -6.68 -23.84 -26.83
N VAL A 563 -7.73 -23.08 -27.14
CA VAL A 563 -9.04 -23.21 -26.47
C VAL A 563 -10.17 -23.02 -27.49
N SER A 564 -10.61 -24.11 -28.11
CA SER A 564 -11.82 -24.17 -28.95
C SER A 564 -12.90 -24.99 -28.25
N ASP A 565 -14.12 -24.43 -28.17
CA ASP A 565 -15.32 -24.91 -27.45
C ASP A 565 -15.38 -24.69 -25.93
N LEU A 566 -16.04 -23.59 -25.52
CA LEU A 566 -16.46 -23.32 -24.13
C LEU A 566 -17.99 -23.36 -23.95
N GLN A 567 -18.73 -24.03 -24.83
CA GLN A 567 -20.21 -24.03 -24.84
C GLN A 567 -20.85 -24.53 -23.53
N ASP A 568 -20.19 -25.47 -22.86
CA ASP A 568 -20.64 -26.04 -21.58
C ASP A 568 -20.21 -25.20 -20.35
N VAL A 569 -19.43 -24.14 -20.55
CA VAL A 569 -18.96 -23.27 -19.47
C VAL A 569 -20.00 -22.20 -19.19
N SER A 570 -20.40 -22.09 -17.92
CA SER A 570 -21.17 -20.94 -17.43
C SER A 570 -20.31 -20.09 -16.52
N TYR A 571 -20.28 -18.77 -16.74
CA TYR A 571 -19.33 -17.89 -16.05
C TYR A 571 -19.90 -16.54 -15.62
N ALA A 572 -19.31 -15.95 -14.60
CA ALA A 572 -19.49 -14.54 -14.21
C ALA A 572 -18.12 -13.93 -13.93
N VAL A 573 -17.92 -12.66 -14.28
CA VAL A 573 -16.66 -11.95 -14.06
C VAL A 573 -16.88 -10.74 -13.16
N PHE A 574 -15.97 -10.54 -12.21
CA PHE A 574 -15.82 -9.31 -11.45
C PHE A 574 -14.41 -8.75 -11.65
N GLY A 575 -14.35 -7.45 -11.96
CA GLY A 575 -13.13 -6.74 -12.27
C GLY A 575 -12.76 -5.71 -11.21
N ALA A 576 -11.51 -5.73 -10.75
CA ALA A 576 -10.91 -4.65 -9.98
C ALA A 576 -9.96 -3.83 -10.88
N GLY A 577 -10.34 -2.59 -11.19
CA GLY A 577 -9.53 -1.64 -11.93
C GLY A 577 -9.28 -0.39 -11.09
N ASN A 578 -8.41 0.51 -11.56
CA ASN A 578 -8.26 1.83 -10.95
C ASN A 578 -8.38 2.88 -12.04
N ARG A 579 -9.28 3.85 -11.85
CA ARG A 579 -9.52 4.92 -12.84
C ARG A 579 -8.32 5.82 -13.07
N ASP A 580 -7.31 5.75 -12.23
CA ASP A 580 -6.01 6.39 -12.46
C ASP A 580 -5.24 5.83 -13.67
N TRP A 581 -5.50 4.58 -14.07
CA TRP A 581 -4.94 3.97 -15.29
C TRP A 581 -5.97 4.00 -16.40
N VAL A 582 -6.22 5.21 -16.91
CA VAL A 582 -7.47 5.48 -17.64
C VAL A 582 -7.66 4.61 -18.88
N HIS A 583 -6.66 4.56 -19.76
CA HIS A 583 -6.71 3.79 -21.02
C HIS A 583 -6.86 2.31 -20.83
N THR A 584 -6.59 1.86 -19.61
CA THR A 584 -6.48 0.46 -19.27
C THR A 584 -7.38 0.08 -18.11
N TYR A 585 -8.30 0.97 -17.71
CA TYR A 585 -9.29 0.71 -16.67
C TYR A 585 -10.14 -0.51 -17.05
N GLN A 586 -10.09 -1.54 -16.20
CA GLN A 586 -10.80 -2.81 -16.38
C GLN A 586 -10.43 -3.56 -17.68
N ARG A 587 -9.28 -3.26 -18.33
CA ARG A 587 -8.87 -3.90 -19.61
C ARG A 587 -8.90 -5.43 -19.51
N ILE A 588 -8.29 -5.99 -18.47
CA ILE A 588 -8.15 -7.45 -18.33
C ILE A 588 -9.46 -8.16 -17.96
N PRO A 589 -10.24 -7.70 -16.97
CA PRO A 589 -11.56 -8.25 -16.70
C PRO A 589 -12.48 -8.23 -17.92
N ARG A 590 -12.51 -7.10 -18.66
CA ARG A 590 -13.29 -6.97 -19.91
C ARG A 590 -12.79 -7.91 -21.00
N LEU A 591 -11.46 -8.04 -21.16
CA LEU A 591 -10.86 -8.96 -22.11
C LEU A 591 -11.25 -10.41 -21.82
N ILE A 592 -11.20 -10.83 -20.56
CA ILE A 592 -11.59 -12.19 -20.14
C ILE A 592 -13.09 -12.42 -20.40
N ASP A 593 -13.94 -11.52 -19.91
CA ASP A 593 -15.40 -11.62 -20.10
C ASP A 593 -15.78 -11.71 -21.58
N GLN A 594 -15.25 -10.80 -22.41
CA GLN A 594 -15.55 -10.77 -23.83
C GLN A 594 -15.00 -12.00 -24.57
N THR A 595 -13.78 -12.46 -24.22
CA THR A 595 -13.18 -13.62 -24.89
C THR A 595 -13.89 -14.92 -24.53
N LEU A 596 -14.31 -15.09 -23.26
CA LEU A 596 -15.14 -16.22 -22.82
C LEU A 596 -16.47 -16.24 -23.57
N HIS A 597 -17.14 -15.09 -23.67
CA HIS A 597 -18.38 -14.98 -24.45
C HIS A 597 -18.18 -15.34 -25.92
N ASN A 598 -17.16 -14.77 -26.58
CA ASN A 598 -16.88 -14.99 -28.00
C ASN A 598 -16.51 -16.46 -28.30
N LYS A 599 -15.96 -17.20 -27.32
CA LYS A 599 -15.64 -18.64 -27.42
C LYS A 599 -16.80 -19.57 -27.04
N GLY A 600 -18.01 -19.01 -26.82
CA GLY A 600 -19.25 -19.77 -26.64
C GLY A 600 -19.70 -19.99 -25.19
N ALA A 601 -18.97 -19.48 -24.19
CA ALA A 601 -19.37 -19.64 -22.79
C ALA A 601 -20.63 -18.81 -22.46
N LYS A 602 -21.49 -19.36 -21.60
CA LYS A 602 -22.73 -18.74 -21.16
C LYS A 602 -22.48 -17.76 -20.00
N ARG A 603 -22.69 -16.47 -20.23
CA ARG A 603 -22.62 -15.43 -19.19
C ARG A 603 -23.80 -15.57 -18.21
N LEU A 604 -23.51 -15.66 -16.91
CA LEU A 604 -24.47 -15.81 -15.81
C LEU A 604 -24.97 -14.47 -15.27
N LEU A 605 -24.07 -13.50 -15.19
CA LEU A 605 -24.30 -12.15 -14.70
C LEU A 605 -23.45 -11.17 -15.50
N GLU A 606 -23.92 -9.93 -15.65
CA GLU A 606 -23.10 -8.86 -16.25
C GLU A 606 -21.78 -8.66 -15.48
N LEU A 607 -20.73 -8.25 -16.21
CA LEU A 607 -19.42 -7.94 -15.64
C LEU A 607 -19.58 -6.92 -14.51
N GLY A 608 -19.15 -7.30 -13.30
CA GLY A 608 -19.03 -6.36 -12.20
C GLY A 608 -17.72 -5.58 -12.29
N GLU A 609 -17.75 -4.31 -11.94
CA GLU A 609 -16.56 -3.45 -11.95
C GLU A 609 -16.46 -2.66 -10.64
N ALA A 610 -15.31 -2.73 -9.98
CA ALA A 610 -14.96 -1.87 -8.86
C ALA A 610 -13.74 -0.99 -9.16
N ASP A 611 -13.80 0.25 -8.68
CA ASP A 611 -12.72 1.22 -8.79
C ASP A 611 -11.90 1.24 -7.49
N ALA A 612 -10.68 0.72 -7.56
CA ALA A 612 -9.73 0.65 -6.45
C ALA A 612 -9.30 2.01 -5.89
N ARG A 613 -9.58 3.12 -6.61
CA ARG A 613 -9.42 4.49 -6.10
C ARG A 613 -10.54 4.90 -5.15
N GLY A 614 -11.74 4.36 -5.34
CA GLY A 614 -12.96 4.89 -4.74
C GLY A 614 -13.28 4.30 -3.37
N ASP A 615 -14.04 5.06 -2.58
CA ASP A 615 -14.48 4.63 -1.26
C ASP A 615 -15.41 3.41 -1.30
N VAL A 616 -16.08 3.19 -2.45
CA VAL A 616 -17.05 2.12 -2.70
C VAL A 616 -16.43 0.84 -3.28
N PHE A 617 -15.12 0.65 -3.17
CA PHE A 617 -14.43 -0.49 -3.78
C PHE A 617 -14.97 -1.84 -3.29
N SER A 618 -15.15 -1.99 -1.97
CA SER A 618 -15.70 -3.21 -1.37
C SER A 618 -17.23 -3.28 -1.53
N GLU A 619 -17.91 -2.15 -1.42
CA GLU A 619 -19.36 -2.04 -1.57
C GLU A 619 -19.81 -2.44 -2.98
N SER A 620 -19.05 -2.06 -4.02
CA SER A 620 -19.31 -2.46 -5.40
C SER A 620 -19.21 -3.98 -5.59
N PHE A 621 -18.31 -4.63 -4.85
CA PHE A 621 -18.19 -6.08 -4.84
C PHE A 621 -19.35 -6.74 -4.10
N ASP A 622 -19.70 -6.24 -2.91
CA ASP A 622 -20.81 -6.75 -2.13
C ASP A 622 -22.14 -6.67 -2.91
N ASP A 623 -22.41 -5.55 -3.58
CA ASP A 623 -23.58 -5.35 -4.43
C ASP A 623 -23.62 -6.33 -5.62
N TRP A 624 -22.47 -6.60 -6.23
CA TRP A 624 -22.37 -7.55 -7.33
C TRP A 624 -22.52 -9.01 -6.85
N GLU A 625 -21.96 -9.34 -5.69
CA GLU A 625 -22.06 -10.66 -5.08
C GLU A 625 -23.52 -10.99 -4.71
N GLU A 626 -24.27 -10.05 -4.16
CA GLU A 626 -25.70 -10.26 -3.86
C GLU A 626 -26.50 -10.56 -5.14
N LYS A 627 -26.20 -9.87 -6.25
CA LYS A 627 -26.79 -10.16 -7.57
C LYS A 627 -26.38 -11.53 -8.09
N LEU A 628 -25.11 -11.93 -7.90
CA LEU A 628 -24.62 -13.26 -8.28
C LEU A 628 -25.43 -14.35 -7.58
N TRP A 629 -25.66 -14.22 -6.27
CA TRP A 629 -26.41 -15.21 -5.52
C TRP A 629 -27.90 -15.23 -5.87
N ALA A 630 -28.48 -14.11 -6.30
CA ALA A 630 -29.85 -14.05 -6.77
C ALA A 630 -30.09 -14.88 -8.05
N VAL A 631 -29.06 -15.08 -8.89
CA VAL A 631 -29.15 -15.93 -10.11
C VAL A 631 -29.45 -17.39 -9.76
N TYR A 632 -29.00 -17.87 -8.59
CA TYR A 632 -29.06 -19.30 -8.23
C TYR A 632 -30.25 -19.70 -7.35
N ASN A 633 -31.11 -18.76 -6.98
CA ASN A 633 -32.36 -18.90 -6.20
C ASN A 633 -32.69 -20.31 -5.66
N THR A 634 -31.93 -20.79 -4.67
CA THR A 634 -32.27 -22.00 -3.92
C THR A 634 -33.07 -21.59 -2.69
N GLN A 635 -34.36 -21.98 -2.63
CA GLN A 635 -35.13 -21.86 -1.39
C GLN A 635 -34.40 -22.61 -0.26
N PRO A 636 -34.27 -22.03 0.94
CA PRO A 636 -33.74 -22.76 2.08
C PRO A 636 -34.68 -23.94 2.40
N LYS A 637 -34.19 -25.18 2.26
CA LYS A 637 -34.94 -26.35 2.74
C LYS A 637 -35.03 -26.28 4.27
N ALA A 638 -36.24 -26.09 4.78
CA ALA A 638 -36.55 -26.16 6.20
C ALA A 638 -36.20 -27.55 6.75
N ILE A 639 -35.51 -27.58 7.89
CA ILE A 639 -35.32 -28.78 8.70
C ILE A 639 -36.39 -28.71 9.80
N ASP A 640 -37.25 -29.73 9.83
CA ASP A 640 -38.35 -29.88 10.79
C ASP A 640 -37.84 -29.94 12.24
N THR A 641 -38.47 -29.17 13.13
CA THR A 641 -38.28 -29.27 14.59
C THR A 641 -39.55 -29.81 15.23
N ALA A 642 -39.47 -30.96 15.88
CA ALA A 642 -40.51 -31.49 16.74
C ALA A 642 -40.03 -31.56 18.21
N GLY A 643 -40.88 -31.02 19.11
CA GLY A 643 -41.07 -31.45 20.51
C GLY A 643 -39.95 -31.24 21.53
N VAL A 644 -40.24 -30.47 22.59
CA VAL A 644 -39.36 -30.34 23.77
C VAL A 644 -39.68 -31.42 24.80
N GLU A 645 -38.68 -32.21 25.17
CA GLU A 645 -38.63 -33.07 26.35
C GLU A 645 -37.48 -32.58 27.25
N VAL A 646 -37.67 -32.52 28.57
CA VAL A 646 -36.66 -32.04 29.52
C VAL A 646 -36.15 -33.20 30.36
N GLU A 647 -34.90 -33.57 30.12
CA GLU A 647 -34.11 -34.52 30.91
C GLU A 647 -33.05 -33.74 31.70
N LEU A 648 -32.87 -34.05 32.99
CA LEU A 648 -31.78 -33.49 33.80
C LEU A 648 -30.46 -34.18 33.42
N LEU A 649 -29.57 -33.47 32.74
CA LEU A 649 -28.22 -33.94 32.39
C LEU A 649 -27.15 -33.34 33.31
N GLY A 650 -26.25 -34.20 33.81
CA GLY A 650 -24.93 -33.80 34.30
C GLY A 650 -24.35 -34.70 35.41
N SER A 651 -23.34 -35.52 35.06
CA SER A 651 -22.42 -36.14 36.02
C SER A 651 -21.33 -35.12 36.40
N PRO A 652 -20.68 -35.19 37.60
CA PRO A 652 -19.62 -34.25 38.01
C PRO A 652 -18.45 -34.09 37.02
N ASN A 653 -18.34 -34.96 36.02
CA ASN A 653 -17.27 -34.96 35.01
C ASN A 653 -17.59 -34.22 33.70
N ASP A 654 -18.81 -33.73 33.46
CA ASP A 654 -19.17 -33.01 32.21
C ASP A 654 -18.28 -31.76 31.97
N ARG A 655 -17.75 -31.19 33.05
CA ARG A 655 -16.85 -30.04 33.00
C ARG A 655 -15.45 -30.39 32.48
N ALA A 656 -14.97 -31.60 32.74
CA ALA A 656 -13.70 -32.09 32.23
C ALA A 656 -13.80 -32.40 30.72
N GLU A 657 -14.94 -32.93 30.27
CA GLU A 657 -15.25 -33.13 28.86
C GLU A 657 -15.36 -31.80 28.09
N THR A 658 -16.00 -30.78 28.67
CA THR A 658 -16.11 -29.43 28.06
C THR A 658 -14.73 -28.79 27.86
N LEU A 659 -13.77 -29.08 28.76
CA LEU A 659 -12.39 -28.63 28.67
C LEU A 659 -11.51 -29.55 27.80
N ARG A 660 -12.09 -30.58 27.16
CA ARG A 660 -11.39 -31.61 26.36
C ARG A 660 -10.30 -32.36 27.11
N GLN A 661 -10.55 -32.63 28.40
CA GLN A 661 -9.67 -33.43 29.25
C GLN A 661 -10.46 -34.55 29.94
N PRO A 662 -10.93 -35.56 29.19
CA PRO A 662 -11.83 -36.59 29.72
C PRO A 662 -11.20 -37.46 30.82
N ASP A 663 -9.86 -37.52 30.86
CA ASP A 663 -9.10 -38.29 31.85
C ASP A 663 -8.79 -37.50 33.14
N SER A 664 -9.13 -36.21 33.19
CA SER A 664 -8.86 -35.37 34.35
C SER A 664 -9.91 -35.53 35.44
N ARG A 665 -9.46 -35.63 36.69
CA ARG A 665 -10.30 -35.73 37.88
C ARG A 665 -10.04 -34.53 38.80
N LEU A 666 -11.08 -34.10 39.52
CA LEU A 666 -10.99 -32.97 40.46
C LEU A 666 -10.19 -33.37 41.71
N GLY A 667 -9.04 -32.74 41.93
CA GLY A 667 -8.26 -32.83 43.17
C GLY A 667 -8.64 -31.73 44.17
N LEU A 668 -8.44 -31.96 45.46
CA LEU A 668 -8.77 -31.00 46.53
C LEU A 668 -7.53 -30.17 46.91
N VAL A 669 -7.66 -28.84 46.96
CA VAL A 669 -6.59 -27.98 47.51
C VAL A 669 -6.64 -28.05 49.02
N VAL A 670 -5.63 -28.65 49.65
CA VAL A 670 -5.58 -28.80 51.12
C VAL A 670 -4.80 -27.69 51.80
N GLN A 671 -3.90 -27.00 51.07
CA GLN A 671 -3.16 -25.87 51.63
C GLN A 671 -2.82 -24.81 50.58
N ASN A 672 -2.88 -23.52 50.95
CA ASN A 672 -2.43 -22.40 50.12
C ASN A 672 -1.82 -21.29 50.98
N ARG A 673 -0.49 -21.13 50.95
CA ARG A 673 0.26 -20.19 51.80
C ARG A 673 1.08 -19.20 50.97
N LEU A 674 0.94 -17.90 51.26
CA LEU A 674 1.77 -16.86 50.64
C LEU A 674 3.21 -16.94 51.20
N LEU A 675 4.20 -16.99 50.31
CA LEU A 675 5.62 -17.09 50.66
C LEU A 675 6.37 -15.77 50.53
N THR A 676 5.72 -14.72 50.05
CA THR A 676 6.35 -13.45 49.68
C THR A 676 5.92 -12.33 50.60
N ALA A 677 6.85 -11.40 50.84
CA ALA A 677 6.60 -10.20 51.64
C ALA A 677 5.67 -9.22 50.90
N PRO A 678 4.98 -8.31 51.62
CA PRO A 678 4.20 -7.25 51.00
C PRO A 678 5.06 -6.44 50.02
N HIS A 679 4.51 -6.13 48.83
CA HIS A 679 5.15 -5.38 47.73
C HIS A 679 6.08 -6.17 46.80
N ALA A 680 6.29 -7.47 47.01
CA ALA A 680 6.88 -8.36 46.01
C ALA A 680 5.77 -9.10 45.21
N PRO A 681 6.03 -9.49 43.94
CA PRO A 681 5.11 -10.34 43.19
C PRO A 681 4.77 -11.62 43.96
N ALA A 682 3.48 -11.91 44.11
CA ALA A 682 3.00 -12.97 44.99
C ALA A 682 3.46 -14.36 44.53
N LYS A 683 4.28 -15.04 45.35
CA LYS A 683 4.57 -16.48 45.23
C LYS A 683 3.87 -17.24 46.35
N ARG A 684 3.22 -18.35 46.02
CA ARG A 684 2.44 -19.18 46.96
C ARG A 684 2.91 -20.64 46.92
N HIS A 685 2.87 -21.28 48.09
CA HIS A 685 2.94 -22.74 48.24
C HIS A 685 1.52 -23.28 48.22
N ILE A 686 1.25 -24.29 47.38
CA ILE A 686 -0.07 -24.91 47.29
C ILE A 686 0.11 -26.43 47.36
N GLU A 687 -0.68 -27.09 48.21
CA GLU A 687 -0.72 -28.55 48.33
C GLU A 687 -2.08 -29.08 47.87
N PHE A 688 -2.04 -30.21 47.17
CA PHE A 688 -3.21 -30.86 46.58
C PHE A 688 -3.31 -32.30 47.07
N GLU A 689 -4.51 -32.72 47.46
CA GLU A 689 -4.84 -34.12 47.65
C GLU A 689 -5.28 -34.71 46.30
N LEU A 690 -4.60 -35.77 45.89
CA LEU A 690 -4.92 -36.45 44.63
C LEU A 690 -6.16 -37.34 44.80
N PRO A 691 -6.99 -37.47 43.76
CA PRO A 691 -8.13 -38.38 43.77
C PRO A 691 -7.71 -39.83 44.04
N GLU A 692 -8.59 -40.61 44.67
CA GLU A 692 -8.33 -42.01 45.02
C GLU A 692 -7.93 -42.85 43.79
N GLY A 693 -6.82 -43.58 43.92
CA GLY A 693 -6.25 -44.40 42.85
C GLY A 693 -5.38 -43.65 41.84
N MET A 694 -5.18 -42.33 42.00
CA MET A 694 -4.33 -41.52 41.13
C MET A 694 -2.93 -41.34 41.73
N THR A 695 -1.90 -41.48 40.90
CA THR A 695 -0.50 -41.18 41.26
C THR A 695 -0.02 -39.99 40.43
N TYR A 696 0.92 -39.21 40.98
CA TYR A 696 1.51 -38.06 40.30
C TYR A 696 3.04 -38.16 40.36
N ARG A 697 3.69 -37.93 39.23
CA ARG A 697 5.15 -37.85 39.09
C ARG A 697 5.57 -36.56 38.40
N ALA A 698 6.84 -36.20 38.55
CA ALA A 698 7.40 -35.06 37.84
C ALA A 698 7.26 -35.25 36.31
N GLY A 699 6.60 -34.30 35.65
CA GLY A 699 6.26 -34.34 34.23
C GLY A 699 4.77 -34.57 33.93
N ASP A 700 3.96 -34.93 34.94
CA ASP A 700 2.51 -34.95 34.79
C ASP A 700 1.92 -33.52 34.85
N TYR A 701 0.74 -33.31 34.25
CA TYR A 701 0.13 -31.99 34.09
C TYR A 701 -0.91 -31.70 35.18
N LEU A 702 -0.92 -30.46 35.70
CA LEU A 702 -1.91 -29.98 36.67
C LEU A 702 -2.59 -28.70 36.14
N ALA A 703 -3.91 -28.71 35.98
CA ALA A 703 -4.68 -27.54 35.60
C ALA A 703 -5.25 -26.82 36.85
N ILE A 704 -4.98 -25.51 36.99
CA ILE A 704 -5.52 -24.68 38.07
C ILE A 704 -6.51 -23.68 37.48
N LEU A 705 -7.75 -23.70 37.98
CA LEU A 705 -8.84 -22.84 37.50
C LEU A 705 -9.04 -21.65 38.45
N PRO A 706 -8.68 -20.41 38.07
CA PRO A 706 -8.89 -19.23 38.92
C PRO A 706 -10.34 -18.74 38.85
N LEU A 707 -10.90 -18.31 39.99
CA LEU A 707 -12.18 -17.61 40.05
C LEU A 707 -11.99 -16.10 40.27
N ASN A 708 -12.78 -15.29 39.57
CA ASN A 708 -12.80 -13.84 39.75
C ASN A 708 -13.56 -13.48 41.04
N PRO A 709 -13.05 -12.54 41.86
CA PRO A 709 -13.75 -12.08 43.06
C PRO A 709 -15.15 -11.50 42.76
N PRO A 710 -16.19 -11.82 43.56
CA PRO A 710 -17.57 -11.40 43.32
C PRO A 710 -17.79 -9.88 43.23
N GLU A 711 -16.95 -9.08 43.90
CA GLU A 711 -16.97 -7.62 43.84
C GLU A 711 -16.57 -7.07 42.47
N TYR A 712 -15.64 -7.71 41.77
CA TYR A 712 -15.21 -7.29 40.43
C TYR A 712 -16.26 -7.67 39.38
N VAL A 713 -16.87 -8.85 39.49
CA VAL A 713 -17.98 -9.27 38.62
C VAL A 713 -19.14 -8.28 38.74
N ARG A 714 -19.55 -7.90 39.97
CA ARG A 714 -20.59 -6.89 40.20
C ARG A 714 -20.25 -5.52 39.61
N ARG A 715 -18.99 -5.10 39.71
CA ARG A 715 -18.53 -3.83 39.13
C ARG A 715 -18.64 -3.82 37.60
N VAL A 716 -18.30 -4.93 36.94
CA VAL A 716 -18.42 -5.10 35.48
C VAL A 716 -19.90 -5.07 35.06
N LEU A 717 -20.77 -5.82 35.73
CA LEU A 717 -22.20 -5.84 35.44
C LEU A 717 -22.83 -4.45 35.57
N SER A 718 -22.49 -3.70 36.62
CA SER A 718 -22.97 -2.33 36.81
C SER A 718 -22.44 -1.38 35.73
N ARG A 719 -21.17 -1.49 35.34
CA ARG A 719 -20.55 -0.62 34.31
C ARG A 719 -21.21 -0.75 32.94
N PHE A 720 -21.65 -1.95 32.60
CA PHE A 720 -22.35 -2.26 31.35
C PHE A 720 -23.88 -2.28 31.49
N ARG A 721 -24.40 -1.99 32.70
CA ARG A 721 -25.84 -1.95 33.04
C ARG A 721 -26.59 -3.24 32.68
N VAL A 722 -25.94 -4.38 32.94
CA VAL A 722 -26.49 -5.72 32.63
C VAL A 722 -26.92 -6.39 33.94
N SER A 723 -28.07 -7.07 33.93
CA SER A 723 -28.61 -7.73 35.13
C SER A 723 -27.77 -8.95 35.53
N SER A 724 -27.65 -9.21 36.83
CA SER A 724 -27.01 -10.44 37.35
C SER A 724 -27.79 -11.72 37.02
N GLU A 725 -29.06 -11.60 36.66
CA GLU A 725 -29.90 -12.73 36.24
C GLU A 725 -29.87 -12.94 34.72
N GLN A 726 -29.12 -12.11 33.99
CA GLN A 726 -29.11 -12.15 32.54
C GLN A 726 -28.39 -13.39 32.01
N GLN A 727 -29.10 -14.17 31.20
CA GLN A 727 -28.58 -15.35 30.52
C GLN A 727 -27.96 -14.93 29.19
N ILE A 728 -26.83 -15.54 28.84
CA ILE A 728 -26.11 -15.30 27.59
C ILE A 728 -25.83 -16.63 26.88
N MET A 729 -25.71 -16.56 25.56
CA MET A 729 -25.25 -17.68 24.74
C MET A 729 -23.96 -17.27 24.06
N ILE A 730 -22.88 -17.98 24.36
CA ILE A 730 -21.56 -17.69 23.80
C ILE A 730 -21.44 -18.46 22.51
N ASN A 731 -21.24 -17.79 21.38
CA ASN A 731 -21.01 -18.47 20.10
C ASN A 731 -19.52 -18.36 19.78
N ALA A 732 -18.81 -19.49 19.78
CA ALA A 732 -17.39 -19.54 19.46
C ALA A 732 -17.18 -20.20 18.11
N ALA A 733 -16.42 -19.56 17.24
CA ALA A 733 -16.15 -20.03 15.88
C ALA A 733 -15.04 -21.11 15.81
N GLY A 734 -14.55 -21.59 16.96
CA GLY A 734 -13.48 -22.57 17.06
C GLY A 734 -13.35 -23.16 18.47
N PRO A 735 -12.36 -24.04 18.70
CA PRO A 735 -12.12 -24.65 20.00
C PRO A 735 -12.05 -23.64 21.15
N THR A 736 -13.04 -23.63 22.05
CA THR A 736 -13.04 -22.77 23.25
C THR A 736 -13.25 -23.60 24.52
N THR A 737 -12.79 -23.06 25.65
CA THR A 737 -13.06 -23.58 27.00
C THR A 737 -14.36 -23.04 27.58
N LEU A 738 -14.88 -21.95 27.01
CA LEU A 738 -16.17 -21.37 27.36
C LEU A 738 -17.33 -22.26 26.90
N PRO A 739 -18.51 -22.23 27.56
CA PRO A 739 -19.65 -23.10 27.26
C PRO A 739 -20.38 -22.61 25.99
N ALA A 740 -19.70 -22.70 24.85
CA ALA A 740 -20.20 -22.17 23.61
C ALA A 740 -21.38 -22.99 23.06
N GLY A 741 -22.38 -22.30 22.50
CA GLY A 741 -23.62 -22.89 22.00
C GLY A 741 -24.62 -23.28 23.11
N LYS A 742 -24.35 -22.96 24.38
CA LYS A 742 -25.26 -23.20 25.51
C LYS A 742 -25.71 -21.88 26.13
N GLN A 743 -26.94 -21.85 26.63
CA GLN A 743 -27.45 -20.73 27.43
C GLN A 743 -26.90 -20.86 28.86
N VAL A 744 -26.16 -19.86 29.31
CA VAL A 744 -25.49 -19.84 30.62
C VAL A 744 -25.66 -18.49 31.30
N SER A 745 -25.58 -18.44 32.63
CA SER A 745 -25.68 -17.16 33.33
C SER A 745 -24.45 -16.31 33.05
N LEU A 746 -24.65 -15.02 32.77
CA LEU A 746 -23.54 -14.08 32.58
C LEU A 746 -22.64 -14.00 33.82
N VAL A 747 -23.22 -14.18 35.01
CA VAL A 747 -22.47 -14.21 36.27
C VAL A 747 -21.53 -15.42 36.32
N GLU A 748 -21.97 -16.61 35.90
CA GLU A 748 -21.15 -17.84 35.91
C GLU A 748 -19.94 -17.71 34.98
N VAL A 749 -20.16 -17.12 33.80
CA VAL A 749 -19.10 -16.84 32.83
C VAL A 749 -18.09 -15.83 33.39
N LEU A 750 -18.56 -14.73 33.98
CA LEU A 750 -17.69 -13.68 34.52
C LEU A 750 -16.97 -14.11 35.81
N THR A 751 -17.53 -15.03 36.57
CA THR A 751 -16.90 -15.60 37.78
C THR A 751 -15.74 -16.53 37.40
N GLY A 752 -15.67 -16.99 36.15
CA GLY A 752 -14.59 -17.83 35.64
C GLY A 752 -14.84 -19.32 35.80
N GLU A 753 -16.09 -19.75 36.04
CA GLU A 753 -16.41 -21.17 36.24
C GLU A 753 -16.18 -22.03 34.98
N HIS A 754 -15.91 -21.45 33.82
CA HIS A 754 -15.66 -22.20 32.58
C HIS A 754 -14.32 -21.86 31.92
N ILE A 755 -13.35 -21.32 32.65
CA ILE A 755 -12.07 -20.91 32.08
C ILE A 755 -10.93 -21.70 32.75
N SER A 756 -10.18 -22.48 31.95
CA SER A 756 -8.95 -23.13 32.40
C SER A 756 -7.69 -22.41 31.92
N ARG A 757 -6.66 -22.40 32.79
CA ARG A 757 -5.28 -22.15 32.39
C ARG A 757 -4.48 -23.40 32.72
N LEU A 758 -3.85 -23.98 31.71
CA LEU A 758 -2.85 -25.03 31.85
C LEU A 758 -1.56 -24.39 32.36
N VAL A 759 -0.92 -25.01 33.36
CA VAL A 759 0.42 -24.63 33.85
C VAL A 759 1.36 -25.81 33.64
#